data_AF-A0A8T6E3U8-F1
#
_entry.id   AF-A0A8T6E3U8-F1
#
_cell.length_a   1.000
_cell.length_b   1.000
_cell.length_c   1.000
_cell.angle_alpha   90.00
_cell.angle_beta   90.00
_cell.angle_gamma   90.00
#
_symmetry.space_group_name_H-M   'P 1'
#
loop_
_entity.id
_entity.type
_entity.pdbx_description
1 polymer ?
#
loop_
_entity_poly.entity_id
_entity_poly.type
_entity_poly.pdbx_seq_one_letter_code
_entity_poly.pdbx_strand_id
1 'polypeptide(L)'
;MSYVRKMGASALVVAAAFAVAFAVLVSTVNAEIQIRQVAEDGTVSFVTTDAEDAKNGDTRYVEFASNGFVQFEISTMGAASASFTHSDATDDGQKIICDAGASTARNDCDADVTDSDSVTVAIKIDDDSGKGIVFIKQTPLTGSGLEATKAISVTVAQVPTKISVSPASKSIDADGEGAAGTTIVTIRLLDENNKGVGGKRLTVVSTRALLSGEGGTTATGGTGITALVGGLADVVLAPFSSTTTGVLAGQVSTSTDITTTADDDEAGYARVVVTGGGSPGISTVTVTYGEVTGSADIVLHGPVKTISAEAEQSAIEVGGETYIVVTALDSAGNPVKGQHADVKQVGGVTPPSKGANRVEQNNDTAKNTRDLTKFETGDIPACGDVPAVEDDASTAGVDESRPLSDGTNDDGKCVIRIDAGGADTPTNPADDAARGTHTIVIVASEDGVDGPKGVNEVTLEIQVGGAPASITSDAPARIGASEEIVINLTVLDDEDVRVGGVTIEAFQTAGSGKIIGDIAAKTSDGRAKFTYLAPSTPGVVEFLVRTRTSPDDTPGSKVTASLPIIINIGAEEVAPPPEAPSLSRAPSATGFTLVTFSGGSVDDLSDALTAACGDGVRAWATDYQGNYVSFFPSAPAVVNSGFNALFSDGVPANEPLLVGNCGG
;
A
#
# COMPACT_ATOMS: atom_id res chain seq x y z
N MET A 1 6.15 -1.16 -37.58
CA MET A 1 6.96 -2.31 -38.01
C MET A 1 7.96 -1.87 -39.08
N SER A 2 9.25 -1.84 -38.76
CA SER A 2 10.42 -1.87 -39.68
C SER A 2 11.60 -1.11 -39.07
N TYR A 3 12.17 -1.58 -37.96
CA TYR A 3 13.51 -1.16 -37.52
C TYR A 3 14.13 -2.14 -36.50
N VAL A 4 14.00 -3.46 -36.71
CA VAL A 4 14.69 -4.46 -35.86
C VAL A 4 15.11 -5.67 -36.70
N ARG A 5 16.08 -5.51 -37.60
CA ARG A 5 16.84 -6.63 -38.20
C ARG A 5 18.20 -6.15 -38.67
N LYS A 6 19.15 -5.97 -37.73
CA LYS A 6 20.61 -6.00 -37.97
C LYS A 6 21.38 -5.85 -36.65
N MET A 7 21.23 -6.84 -35.76
CA MET A 7 22.28 -7.18 -34.78
C MET A 7 22.45 -8.70 -34.81
N GLY A 8 23.01 -9.17 -35.92
CA GLY A 8 23.39 -10.56 -36.12
C GLY A 8 24.84 -10.77 -35.73
N ALA A 9 25.10 -11.93 -35.10
CA ALA A 9 26.39 -12.55 -34.86
C ALA A 9 27.36 -11.91 -33.85
N SER A 10 27.46 -10.58 -33.71
CA SER A 10 28.50 -9.99 -32.85
C SER A 10 28.23 -10.11 -31.34
N ALA A 11 26.96 -10.06 -30.93
CA ALA A 11 26.58 -10.13 -29.51
C ALA A 11 26.70 -11.56 -28.93
N LEU A 12 26.56 -12.59 -29.77
CA LEU A 12 26.65 -13.99 -29.33
C LEU A 12 28.11 -14.42 -29.06
N VAL A 13 29.06 -13.85 -29.81
CA VAL A 13 30.50 -14.14 -29.63
C VAL A 13 31.05 -13.45 -28.38
N VAL A 14 30.55 -12.25 -28.03
CA VAL A 14 30.94 -11.56 -26.79
C VAL A 14 30.34 -12.23 -25.55
N ALA A 15 29.08 -12.72 -25.63
CA ALA A 15 28.48 -13.49 -24.55
C ALA A 15 29.16 -14.85 -24.32
N ALA A 16 29.57 -15.55 -25.38
CA ALA A 16 30.31 -16.80 -25.27
C ALA A 16 31.75 -16.60 -24.76
N ALA A 17 32.43 -15.52 -25.17
CA ALA A 17 33.76 -15.18 -24.66
C ALA A 17 33.73 -14.78 -23.18
N PHE A 18 32.68 -14.06 -22.73
CA PHE A 18 32.48 -13.78 -21.30
C PHE A 18 32.14 -15.05 -20.51
N ALA A 19 31.29 -15.94 -21.02
CA ALA A 19 30.97 -17.19 -20.34
C ALA A 19 32.17 -18.13 -20.21
N VAL A 20 33.06 -18.19 -21.22
CA VAL A 20 34.29 -19.01 -21.15
C VAL A 20 35.36 -18.35 -20.26
N ALA A 21 35.50 -17.02 -20.27
CA ALA A 21 36.39 -16.31 -19.35
C ALA A 21 35.91 -16.39 -17.90
N PHE A 22 34.60 -16.37 -17.66
CA PHE A 22 34.01 -16.54 -16.32
C PHE A 22 34.07 -18.00 -15.86
N ALA A 23 33.87 -18.97 -16.76
CA ALA A 23 34.08 -20.39 -16.43
C ALA A 23 35.55 -20.72 -16.15
N VAL A 24 36.50 -20.05 -16.81
CA VAL A 24 37.95 -20.18 -16.54
C VAL A 24 38.38 -19.44 -15.27
N LEU A 25 37.71 -18.34 -14.88
CA LEU A 25 37.94 -17.67 -13.59
C LEU A 25 37.29 -18.42 -12.41
N VAL A 26 36.13 -19.06 -12.62
CA VAL A 26 35.45 -19.86 -11.59
C VAL A 26 36.07 -21.26 -11.47
N SER A 27 36.86 -21.72 -12.45
CA SER A 27 37.61 -22.99 -12.38
C SER A 27 38.99 -22.90 -11.69
N THR A 28 39.33 -21.77 -11.08
CA THR A 28 40.50 -21.63 -10.19
C THR A 28 39.95 -21.33 -8.79
N VAL A 29 40.09 -22.15 -7.74
CA VAL A 29 41.23 -22.92 -7.26
C VAL A 29 40.68 -24.01 -6.32
N ASN A 30 40.37 -25.21 -6.81
CA ASN A 30 40.51 -26.42 -5.99
C ASN A 30 41.77 -27.15 -6.47
N ALA A 31 42.83 -26.39 -6.76
CA ALA A 31 44.14 -26.99 -6.89
C ALA A 31 44.50 -27.45 -5.48
N GLU A 32 44.39 -28.76 -5.25
CA GLU A 32 44.87 -29.43 -4.06
C GLU A 32 46.25 -28.86 -3.74
N ILE A 33 46.38 -28.18 -2.59
CA ILE A 33 47.62 -27.49 -2.23
C ILE A 33 48.66 -28.57 -2.01
N GLN A 34 49.56 -28.74 -2.98
CA GLN A 34 50.67 -29.67 -2.87
C GLN A 34 51.83 -28.97 -2.17
N ILE A 35 52.00 -29.27 -0.88
CA ILE A 35 53.14 -28.77 -0.11
C ILE A 35 54.34 -29.65 -0.41
N ARG A 36 55.45 -29.03 -0.83
CA ARG A 36 56.72 -29.72 -1.06
C ARG A 36 57.36 -30.07 0.29
N GLN A 37 57.41 -31.34 0.64
CA GLN A 37 58.13 -31.85 1.80
C GLN A 37 59.45 -32.47 1.34
N VAL A 38 60.54 -32.20 2.04
CA VAL A 38 61.85 -32.82 1.79
C VAL A 38 62.15 -33.75 2.96
N ALA A 39 62.32 -35.04 2.69
CA ALA A 39 62.68 -36.05 3.69
C ALA A 39 64.17 -35.99 4.07
N GLU A 40 64.58 -36.71 5.12
CA GLU A 40 65.95 -36.62 5.69
C GLU A 40 67.03 -37.11 4.71
N ASP A 41 66.64 -37.95 3.77
CA ASP A 41 67.49 -38.45 2.69
C ASP A 41 67.53 -37.54 1.46
N GLY A 42 66.89 -36.36 1.53
CA GLY A 42 66.79 -35.39 0.45
C GLY A 42 65.68 -35.68 -0.57
N THR A 43 64.86 -36.71 -0.34
CA THR A 43 63.75 -37.06 -1.25
C THR A 43 62.64 -36.03 -1.12
N VAL A 44 62.15 -35.55 -2.25
CA VAL A 44 61.06 -34.57 -2.32
C VAL A 44 59.74 -35.30 -2.49
N SER A 45 58.82 -35.20 -1.53
CA SER A 45 57.43 -35.63 -1.65
C SER A 45 56.50 -34.42 -1.68
N PHE A 46 55.32 -34.59 -2.27
CA PHE A 46 54.25 -33.60 -2.19
C PHE A 46 53.17 -34.14 -1.27
N VAL A 47 52.88 -33.45 -0.18
CA VAL A 47 51.79 -33.80 0.74
C VAL A 47 50.63 -32.88 0.43
N THR A 48 49.47 -33.47 0.19
CA THR A 48 48.20 -32.76 0.19
C THR A 48 47.73 -32.72 1.63
N THR A 49 47.81 -31.53 2.23
CA THR A 49 47.21 -31.28 3.54
C THR A 49 45.82 -30.73 3.29
N ASP A 50 44.82 -31.27 4.00
CA ASP A 50 43.53 -30.59 4.11
C ASP A 50 43.81 -29.18 4.64
N ALA A 51 43.61 -28.18 3.78
CA ALA A 51 43.75 -26.81 4.21
C ALA A 51 42.58 -26.54 5.15
N GLU A 52 42.89 -26.17 6.38
CA GLU A 52 41.85 -25.69 7.27
C GLU A 52 41.38 -24.34 6.74
N ASP A 53 40.08 -24.22 6.48
CA ASP A 53 39.45 -22.96 6.11
C ASP A 53 39.41 -22.05 7.34
N ALA A 54 40.04 -20.89 7.24
CA ALA A 54 40.03 -19.81 8.21
C ALA A 54 39.34 -18.57 7.63
N LYS A 55 38.66 -17.83 8.51
CA LYS A 55 38.05 -16.53 8.21
C LYS A 55 38.87 -15.41 8.85
N ASN A 56 38.69 -14.17 8.41
CA ASN A 56 39.31 -13.02 9.04
C ASN A 56 38.93 -12.94 10.53
N GLY A 57 39.92 -12.64 11.37
CA GLY A 57 39.78 -12.59 12.82
C GLY A 57 39.91 -13.94 13.53
N ASP A 58 39.90 -15.07 12.80
CA ASP A 58 40.11 -16.39 13.39
C ASP A 58 41.54 -16.50 13.97
N THR A 59 41.64 -17.07 15.17
CA THR A 59 42.91 -17.58 15.70
C THR A 59 43.01 -19.08 15.41
N ARG A 60 44.05 -19.48 14.67
CA ARG A 60 44.35 -20.86 14.33
C ARG A 60 45.58 -21.33 15.07
N TYR A 61 45.50 -22.53 15.63
CA TYR A 61 46.60 -23.17 16.33
C TYR A 61 47.19 -24.24 15.43
N VAL A 62 48.46 -24.09 15.07
CA VAL A 62 49.14 -25.03 14.18
C VAL A 62 50.25 -25.72 14.94
N GLU A 63 50.10 -27.04 15.06
CA GLU A 63 51.05 -27.91 15.73
C GLU A 63 52.12 -28.44 14.77
N PHE A 64 53.37 -28.38 15.21
CA PHE A 64 54.55 -28.86 14.52
C PHE A 64 55.34 -29.81 15.40
N ALA A 65 55.79 -30.96 14.88
CA ALA A 65 56.76 -31.79 15.60
C ALA A 65 58.10 -31.05 15.72
N SER A 66 58.78 -31.15 16.87
CA SER A 66 60.01 -30.38 17.12
C SER A 66 61.02 -31.12 18.01
N ASN A 67 62.22 -31.33 17.45
CA ASN A 67 63.40 -31.85 18.17
C ASN A 67 64.54 -30.81 18.14
N GLY A 68 64.32 -29.59 18.66
CA GLY A 68 65.38 -28.59 18.78
C GLY A 68 64.92 -27.14 18.59
N PHE A 69 65.89 -26.24 18.39
CA PHE A 69 65.61 -24.82 18.12
C PHE A 69 65.07 -24.64 16.69
N VAL A 70 63.90 -24.01 16.57
CA VAL A 70 63.21 -23.79 15.29
C VAL A 70 62.83 -22.32 15.09
N GLN A 71 62.76 -21.90 13.83
CA GLN A 71 62.28 -20.59 13.40
C GLN A 71 60.98 -20.76 12.61
N PHE A 72 59.98 -19.92 12.87
CA PHE A 72 58.73 -19.87 12.11
C PHE A 72 58.67 -18.66 11.19
N GLU A 73 58.17 -18.86 9.98
CA GLU A 73 57.95 -17.83 8.97
C GLU A 73 56.51 -17.93 8.44
N ILE A 74 55.78 -16.81 8.48
CA ILE A 74 54.50 -16.69 7.77
C ILE A 74 54.79 -16.13 6.38
N SER A 75 54.26 -16.80 5.37
CA SER A 75 54.17 -16.25 4.03
C SER A 75 52.74 -16.40 3.53
N THR A 76 52.31 -15.53 2.62
CA THR A 76 50.94 -15.57 2.09
C THR A 76 50.93 -15.62 0.57
N MET A 77 49.89 -16.23 0.02
CA MET A 77 49.60 -16.22 -1.42
C MET A 77 48.18 -15.67 -1.62
N GLY A 78 48.03 -14.76 -2.58
CA GLY A 78 46.78 -14.01 -2.75
C GLY A 78 46.77 -12.74 -1.91
N ALA A 79 45.60 -12.33 -1.44
CA ALA A 79 45.41 -11.15 -0.60
C ALA A 79 45.33 -11.48 0.90
N ALA A 80 45.62 -12.73 1.28
CA ALA A 80 45.59 -13.16 2.67
C ALA A 80 46.70 -12.48 3.49
N SER A 81 46.38 -12.13 4.73
CA SER A 81 47.31 -11.62 5.71
C SER A 81 47.03 -12.26 7.07
N ALA A 82 48.10 -12.50 7.81
CA ALA A 82 48.02 -13.11 9.12
C ALA A 82 49.21 -12.65 9.97
N SER A 83 48.96 -12.57 11.26
CA SER A 83 49.94 -12.18 12.27
C SER A 83 50.07 -13.30 13.31
N PHE A 84 51.28 -13.46 13.86
CA PHE A 84 51.43 -14.29 15.05
C PHE A 84 50.74 -13.59 16.22
N THR A 85 49.85 -14.28 16.92
CA THR A 85 49.33 -13.80 18.19
C THR A 85 50.23 -14.29 19.31
N HIS A 86 50.93 -13.37 19.97
CA HIS A 86 51.43 -13.62 21.31
C HIS A 86 50.24 -13.46 22.25
N SER A 87 49.96 -14.45 23.11
CA SER A 87 48.83 -14.40 24.06
C SER A 87 48.84 -13.13 24.94
N ASP A 88 49.98 -12.44 25.09
CA ASP A 88 50.17 -11.39 26.11
C ASP A 88 50.86 -10.07 25.66
N ALA A 89 51.04 -9.74 24.36
CA ALA A 89 51.81 -8.54 23.98
C ALA A 89 51.08 -7.54 23.06
N THR A 90 51.03 -6.29 23.51
CA THR A 90 50.34 -5.12 22.95
C THR A 90 51.09 -4.38 21.82
N ASP A 91 52.03 -4.99 21.09
CA ASP A 91 52.79 -4.23 20.08
C ASP A 91 52.96 -4.98 18.75
N ASP A 92 52.63 -4.25 17.69
CA ASP A 92 52.59 -4.64 16.29
C ASP A 92 53.98 -5.00 15.73
N GLY A 93 54.08 -6.15 15.06
CA GLY A 93 55.10 -6.39 14.04
C GLY A 93 56.29 -7.27 14.44
N GLN A 94 56.12 -8.56 14.13
CA GLN A 94 57.15 -9.50 13.63
C GLN A 94 58.51 -9.53 14.35
N LYS A 95 58.67 -10.54 15.22
CA LYS A 95 59.67 -11.63 15.12
C LYS A 95 59.80 -12.30 16.49
N ILE A 96 59.41 -13.57 16.61
CA ILE A 96 59.75 -14.39 17.78
C ILE A 96 61.24 -14.73 17.64
N ILE A 97 62.12 -13.92 18.24
CA ILE A 97 63.54 -14.29 18.45
C ILE A 97 63.67 -14.81 19.88
N CYS A 98 63.76 -16.12 20.04
CA CYS A 98 64.28 -16.70 21.27
C CYS A 98 65.81 -16.57 21.21
N ASP A 99 66.37 -15.51 21.81
CA ASP A 99 67.83 -15.36 21.92
C ASP A 99 68.32 -15.72 23.33
N ALA A 100 69.47 -16.40 23.38
CA ALA A 100 70.04 -16.98 24.58
C ALA A 100 70.90 -15.97 25.34
N GLY A 101 70.59 -15.76 26.62
CA GLY A 101 71.60 -15.32 27.60
C GLY A 101 71.21 -14.19 28.54
N ALA A 102 70.30 -14.44 29.47
CA ALA A 102 70.41 -13.88 30.81
C ALA A 102 69.70 -14.80 31.81
N SER A 103 70.51 -15.41 32.69
CA SER A 103 70.01 -16.13 33.84
C SER A 103 69.14 -15.23 34.70
N THR A 104 67.99 -15.77 35.12
CA THR A 104 67.11 -15.32 36.20
C THR A 104 66.28 -14.05 35.96
N ALA A 105 65.14 -14.20 35.25
CA ALA A 105 63.80 -13.89 35.76
C ALA A 105 62.75 -14.18 34.67
N ARG A 106 61.65 -14.81 35.09
CA ARG A 106 60.46 -15.20 34.31
C ARG A 106 60.14 -14.26 33.15
N ASN A 107 60.16 -14.82 31.95
CA ASN A 107 59.28 -14.50 30.82
C ASN A 107 59.36 -15.75 29.94
N ASP A 108 58.49 -16.70 30.26
CA ASP A 108 58.32 -17.93 29.50
C ASP A 108 57.89 -17.54 28.09
N CYS A 109 58.66 -17.97 27.09
CA CYS A 109 58.12 -18.15 25.75
C CYS A 109 57.11 -19.28 25.89
N ASP A 110 55.84 -19.03 25.62
CA ASP A 110 54.72 -19.97 25.81
C ASP A 110 54.71 -21.11 24.77
N ALA A 111 55.89 -21.64 24.43
CA ALA A 111 56.01 -23.01 23.99
C ALA A 111 56.30 -23.83 25.25
N ASP A 112 55.24 -24.28 25.91
CA ASP A 112 55.34 -25.23 27.02
C ASP A 112 55.90 -26.56 26.48
N VAL A 113 57.23 -26.67 26.39
CA VAL A 113 57.92 -27.88 25.93
C VAL A 113 58.05 -28.92 27.05
N THR A 114 57.26 -28.81 28.13
CA THR A 114 57.59 -29.59 29.32
C THR A 114 57.32 -31.09 29.21
N ASP A 115 56.62 -31.61 28.18
CA ASP A 115 56.53 -33.08 27.95
C ASP A 115 56.08 -33.58 26.55
N SER A 116 56.06 -32.78 25.48
CA SER A 116 55.61 -33.25 24.16
C SER A 116 56.55 -32.91 23.02
N ASP A 117 56.73 -33.86 22.10
CA ASP A 117 57.54 -33.80 20.88
C ASP A 117 57.05 -32.75 19.84
N SER A 118 56.35 -31.70 20.27
CA SER A 118 55.70 -30.70 19.40
C SER A 118 55.69 -29.28 19.95
N VAL A 119 55.59 -28.30 19.04
CA VAL A 119 55.44 -26.86 19.28
C VAL A 119 54.16 -26.41 18.58
N THR A 120 53.27 -25.73 19.31
CA THR A 120 52.03 -25.16 18.77
C THR A 120 52.16 -23.65 18.60
N VAL A 121 51.80 -23.15 17.42
CA VAL A 121 51.86 -21.72 17.08
C VAL A 121 50.45 -21.18 16.87
N ALA A 122 50.10 -20.11 17.58
CA ALA A 122 48.84 -19.38 17.40
C ALA A 122 49.00 -18.28 16.34
N ILE A 123 48.14 -18.31 15.33
CA ILE A 123 48.14 -17.35 14.22
C ILE A 123 46.76 -16.73 14.12
N LYS A 124 46.70 -15.41 14.16
CA LYS A 124 45.49 -14.66 13.91
C LYS A 124 45.46 -14.25 12.44
N ILE A 125 44.39 -14.63 11.74
CA ILE A 125 44.10 -14.09 10.42
C ILE A 125 43.66 -12.64 10.62
N ASP A 126 44.29 -11.70 9.92
CA ASP A 126 43.99 -10.29 10.14
C ASP A 126 42.52 -9.97 9.76
N ASP A 127 41.91 -8.99 10.44
CA ASP A 127 40.48 -8.66 10.26
C ASP A 127 40.16 -8.19 8.82
N ASP A 128 41.17 -7.70 8.09
CA ASP A 128 41.11 -7.21 6.70
C ASP A 128 41.74 -8.16 5.66
N SER A 129 42.10 -9.38 6.06
CA SER A 129 42.70 -10.38 5.17
C SER A 129 41.80 -10.68 3.96
N GLY A 130 42.37 -10.66 2.75
CA GLY A 130 41.66 -11.04 1.52
C GLY A 130 41.71 -12.55 1.25
N LYS A 131 41.13 -12.99 0.13
CA LYS A 131 41.18 -14.41 -0.28
C LYS A 131 42.63 -14.83 -0.49
N GLY A 132 43.04 -15.93 0.11
CA GLY A 132 44.38 -16.43 -0.11
C GLY A 132 44.71 -17.66 0.71
N ILE A 133 45.98 -17.98 0.80
CA ILE A 133 46.51 -19.07 1.63
C ILE A 133 47.63 -18.48 2.48
N VAL A 134 47.59 -18.78 3.77
CA VAL A 134 48.64 -18.48 4.74
C VAL A 134 49.48 -19.73 4.91
N PHE A 135 50.77 -19.64 4.62
CA PHE A 135 51.74 -20.70 4.82
C PHE A 135 52.58 -20.41 6.06
N ILE A 136 52.78 -21.45 6.85
CA ILE A 136 53.58 -21.40 8.08
C ILE A 136 54.73 -22.37 7.88
N LYS A 137 55.93 -21.84 7.71
CA LYS A 137 57.13 -22.62 7.52
C LYS A 137 57.90 -22.70 8.83
N GLN A 138 58.25 -23.91 9.25
CA GLN A 138 59.17 -24.20 10.34
C GLN A 138 60.54 -24.56 9.77
N THR A 139 61.60 -23.88 10.22
CA THR A 139 62.99 -24.10 9.80
C THR A 139 63.86 -24.41 11.02
N PRO A 140 64.53 -25.58 11.11
CA PRO A 140 65.42 -25.89 12.21
C PRO A 140 66.73 -25.11 12.15
N LEU A 141 67.17 -24.55 13.27
CA LEU A 141 68.36 -23.67 13.34
C LEU A 141 69.69 -24.45 13.48
N THR A 142 69.66 -25.66 14.01
CA THR A 142 70.86 -26.47 14.30
C THR A 142 71.27 -27.42 13.17
N GLY A 143 70.70 -27.27 11.97
CA GLY A 143 71.12 -27.98 10.75
C GLY A 143 70.76 -29.46 10.67
N SER A 144 70.07 -30.02 11.67
CA SER A 144 69.74 -31.45 11.76
C SER A 144 68.24 -31.74 11.88
N GLY A 145 67.38 -30.98 11.21
CA GLY A 145 65.92 -31.23 11.21
C GLY A 145 65.29 -31.00 9.85
N LEU A 146 64.08 -31.53 9.65
CA LEU A 146 63.29 -31.32 8.45
C LEU A 146 62.59 -29.96 8.47
N GLU A 147 62.55 -29.29 7.32
CA GLU A 147 61.64 -28.17 7.14
C GLU A 147 60.20 -28.70 7.01
N ALA A 148 59.28 -28.16 7.80
CA ALA A 148 57.87 -28.47 7.70
C ALA A 148 57.10 -27.21 7.28
N THR A 149 56.08 -27.37 6.43
CA THR A 149 55.19 -26.26 6.05
C THR A 149 53.74 -26.71 6.22
N LYS A 150 52.93 -25.85 6.83
CA LYS A 150 51.48 -26.02 6.95
C LYS A 150 50.79 -24.89 6.20
N ALA A 151 49.66 -25.18 5.58
CA ALA A 151 48.87 -24.20 4.84
C ALA A 151 47.49 -24.04 5.51
N ILE A 152 47.06 -22.79 5.68
CA ILE A 152 45.73 -22.39 6.11
C ILE A 152 45.10 -21.66 4.93
N SER A 153 43.95 -22.14 4.44
CA SER A 153 43.20 -21.41 3.42
C SER A 153 42.44 -20.28 4.09
N VAL A 154 42.69 -19.03 3.69
CA VAL A 154 41.92 -17.89 4.15
C VAL A 154 40.81 -17.58 3.17
N THR A 155 39.59 -17.80 3.64
CA THR A 155 38.37 -17.36 2.98
C THR A 155 38.14 -15.89 3.33
N VAL A 156 37.76 -15.07 2.32
CA VAL A 156 37.51 -13.63 2.51
C VAL A 156 36.51 -13.45 3.64
N ALA A 157 36.75 -12.50 4.55
CA ALA A 157 35.66 -11.98 5.37
C ALA A 157 34.46 -11.69 4.49
N GLN A 158 33.31 -12.25 4.86
CA GLN A 158 32.07 -11.92 4.18
C GLN A 158 31.85 -10.41 4.31
N VAL A 159 31.91 -9.71 3.17
CA VAL A 159 31.66 -8.28 3.12
C VAL A 159 30.15 -8.12 3.06
N PRO A 160 29.52 -7.44 4.04
CA PRO A 160 28.10 -7.20 3.95
C PRO A 160 27.79 -6.34 2.73
N THR A 161 26.88 -6.80 1.89
CA THR A 161 26.42 -6.05 0.71
C THR A 161 24.93 -5.75 0.74
N LYS A 162 24.17 -6.45 1.60
CA LYS A 162 22.70 -6.33 1.65
C LYS A 162 22.17 -6.54 3.06
N ILE A 163 21.13 -5.78 3.42
CA ILE A 163 20.29 -6.03 4.60
C ILE A 163 18.87 -6.33 4.12
N SER A 164 18.30 -7.44 4.57
CA SER A 164 16.88 -7.77 4.41
C SER A 164 16.15 -7.48 5.71
N VAL A 165 15.04 -6.75 5.64
CA VAL A 165 14.17 -6.42 6.78
C VAL A 165 12.78 -6.93 6.44
N SER A 166 12.22 -7.82 7.28
CA SER A 166 10.94 -8.46 7.02
C SER A 166 10.11 -8.53 8.30
N PRO A 167 9.08 -7.68 8.46
CA PRO A 167 8.11 -7.83 9.55
C PRO A 167 7.28 -9.10 9.36
N ALA A 168 6.94 -9.79 10.44
CA ALA A 168 6.02 -10.93 10.44
C ALA A 168 4.58 -10.48 10.07
N SER A 169 4.18 -9.31 10.58
CA SER A 169 2.91 -8.65 10.26
C SER A 169 3.19 -7.27 9.70
N LYS A 170 2.62 -6.94 8.54
CA LYS A 170 2.77 -5.60 7.94
C LYS A 170 1.84 -4.54 8.56
N SER A 171 1.03 -4.94 9.53
CA SER A 171 -0.06 -4.19 10.14
C SER A 171 -0.13 -4.60 11.61
N ILE A 172 -0.15 -3.62 12.52
CA ILE A 172 -0.33 -3.79 13.97
C ILE A 172 -1.14 -2.61 14.53
N ASP A 173 -1.69 -2.77 15.73
CA ASP A 173 -2.38 -1.69 16.44
C ASP A 173 -1.40 -0.63 16.91
N ALA A 174 -1.80 0.63 16.75
CA ALA A 174 -0.98 1.77 17.09
C ALA A 174 -0.83 1.96 18.59
N ASP A 175 -1.77 1.50 19.42
CA ASP A 175 -1.71 1.61 20.89
C ASP A 175 -0.63 0.72 21.53
N GLY A 176 -0.21 -0.33 20.83
CA GLY A 176 0.81 -1.26 21.28
C GLY A 176 0.31 -2.29 22.30
N GLU A 177 -1.01 -2.47 22.44
CA GLU A 177 -1.57 -3.42 23.40
C GLU A 177 -1.67 -4.85 22.83
N GLY A 178 -1.37 -5.85 23.67
CA GLY A 178 -1.52 -7.26 23.34
C GLY A 178 -0.67 -7.77 22.16
N ALA A 179 -1.12 -8.88 21.57
CA ALA A 179 -0.46 -9.51 20.42
C ALA A 179 -0.72 -8.74 19.12
N ALA A 180 -1.84 -8.02 19.01
CA ALA A 180 -2.22 -7.26 17.83
C ALA A 180 -1.43 -5.94 17.70
N GLY A 181 -1.02 -5.33 18.82
CA GLY A 181 -0.15 -4.15 18.85
C GLY A 181 1.34 -4.43 18.68
N THR A 182 1.76 -5.67 18.39
CA THR A 182 3.18 -6.03 18.26
C THR A 182 3.49 -6.91 17.06
N THR A 183 4.69 -6.76 16.47
CA THR A 183 5.20 -7.66 15.44
C THR A 183 6.69 -7.89 15.57
N ILE A 184 7.15 -9.09 15.19
CA ILE A 184 8.58 -9.42 15.13
C ILE A 184 9.12 -9.03 13.75
N VAL A 185 10.14 -8.18 13.74
CA VAL A 185 10.89 -7.85 12.52
C VAL A 185 12.13 -8.71 12.45
N THR A 186 12.17 -9.56 11.43
CA THR A 186 13.32 -10.37 11.06
C THR A 186 14.30 -9.55 10.23
N ILE A 187 15.56 -9.55 10.63
CA ILE A 187 16.66 -8.84 9.98
C ILE A 187 17.71 -9.86 9.54
N ARG A 188 18.19 -9.77 8.30
CA ARG A 188 19.31 -10.57 7.78
C ARG A 188 20.38 -9.67 7.16
N LEU A 189 21.60 -9.74 7.68
CA LEU A 189 22.79 -9.15 7.05
C LEU A 189 23.42 -10.17 6.13
N LEU A 190 23.54 -9.85 4.84
CA LEU A 190 23.95 -10.77 3.79
C LEU A 190 25.17 -10.25 3.02
N ASP A 191 26.02 -11.17 2.58
CA ASP A 191 27.12 -10.89 1.65
C ASP A 191 26.66 -10.94 0.18
N GLU A 192 27.58 -10.72 -0.76
CA GLU A 192 27.29 -10.75 -2.20
C GLU A 192 26.77 -12.10 -2.72
N ASN A 193 26.96 -13.18 -1.96
CA ASN A 193 26.49 -14.53 -2.30
C ASN A 193 25.18 -14.89 -1.58
N ASN A 194 24.54 -13.92 -0.90
CA ASN A 194 23.37 -14.10 -0.03
C ASN A 194 23.62 -15.02 1.18
N LYS A 195 24.87 -15.19 1.63
CA LYS A 195 25.17 -15.88 2.88
C LYS A 195 25.12 -14.91 4.05
N GLY A 196 24.73 -15.40 5.23
CA GLY A 196 24.58 -14.59 6.44
C GLY A 196 25.91 -14.12 7.04
N VAL A 197 26.01 -12.85 7.41
CA VAL A 197 27.21 -12.25 8.03
C VAL A 197 27.00 -12.02 9.53
N GLY A 198 27.51 -12.93 10.35
CA GLY A 198 27.34 -12.90 11.81
C GLY A 198 28.23 -11.92 12.58
N GLY A 199 27.93 -11.74 13.88
CA GLY A 199 28.75 -10.95 14.82
C GLY A 199 28.83 -9.44 14.56
N LYS A 200 27.97 -8.88 13.70
CA LYS A 200 27.93 -7.45 13.41
C LYS A 200 26.88 -6.74 14.27
N ARG A 201 27.15 -5.49 14.65
CA ARG A 201 26.20 -4.61 15.36
C ARG A 201 25.48 -3.73 14.34
N LEU A 202 24.16 -3.86 14.25
CA LEU A 202 23.29 -3.12 13.37
C LEU A 202 22.64 -1.96 14.13
N THR A 203 22.48 -0.81 13.48
CA THR A 203 21.66 0.29 14.00
C THR A 203 20.26 0.18 13.41
N VAL A 204 19.24 0.07 14.26
CA VAL A 204 17.82 -0.02 13.87
C VAL A 204 17.12 1.26 14.29
N VAL A 205 16.36 1.86 13.39
CA VAL A 205 15.57 3.08 13.63
C VAL A 205 14.15 2.84 13.14
N SER A 206 13.14 3.18 13.95
CA SER A 206 11.74 3.22 13.54
C SER A 206 11.27 4.67 13.43
N THR A 207 10.28 4.99 12.59
CA THR A 207 9.77 6.38 12.49
C THR A 207 8.64 6.67 13.47
N ARG A 208 7.86 5.65 13.89
CA ARG A 208 6.70 5.82 14.79
C ARG A 208 6.61 4.78 15.90
N ALA A 209 6.86 3.51 15.58
CA ALA A 209 6.70 2.38 16.49
C ALA A 209 7.88 2.22 17.45
N LEU A 210 7.61 1.80 18.68
CA LEU A 210 8.60 1.48 19.70
C LEU A 210 9.37 0.20 19.32
N LEU A 211 10.67 0.15 19.66
CA LEU A 211 11.53 -1.00 19.43
C LEU A 211 11.89 -1.67 20.76
N SER A 212 11.78 -2.99 20.84
CA SER A 212 12.27 -3.78 21.96
C SER A 212 13.00 -5.05 21.49
N GLY A 213 13.81 -5.63 22.36
CA GLY A 213 14.49 -6.91 22.09
C GLY A 213 13.58 -8.10 22.40
N GLU A 214 13.67 -9.17 21.60
CA GLU A 214 12.83 -10.39 21.75
C GLU A 214 13.02 -11.10 23.10
N GLY A 215 14.11 -10.83 23.83
CA GLY A 215 14.41 -11.41 25.16
C GLY A 215 14.16 -10.48 26.36
N GLY A 216 13.69 -9.25 26.14
CA GLY A 216 13.47 -8.27 27.20
C GLY A 216 12.09 -8.43 27.86
N THR A 217 11.87 -9.51 28.61
CA THR A 217 10.71 -9.58 29.50
C THR A 217 10.82 -8.52 30.59
N THR A 218 10.21 -7.36 30.39
CA THR A 218 9.42 -6.70 31.43
C THR A 218 7.95 -6.69 31.02
N ALA A 219 7.45 -7.85 30.59
CA ALA A 219 6.02 -8.09 30.45
C ALA A 219 5.50 -8.71 31.75
N THR A 220 5.00 -7.86 32.64
CA THR A 220 4.09 -8.30 33.70
C THR A 220 2.81 -8.82 33.05
N GLY A 221 2.70 -10.14 32.84
CA GLY A 221 1.39 -10.81 32.77
C GLY A 221 0.92 -11.45 31.45
N GLY A 222 1.80 -11.95 30.57
CA GLY A 222 1.37 -12.72 29.39
C GLY A 222 2.13 -14.03 29.22
N THR A 223 1.48 -15.16 29.48
CA THR A 223 2.03 -16.51 29.27
C THR A 223 1.97 -16.89 27.78
N GLY A 224 3.11 -16.93 27.08
CA GLY A 224 3.16 -17.60 25.77
C GLY A 224 4.19 -17.13 24.76
N ILE A 225 5.48 -16.98 25.13
CA ILE A 225 6.55 -16.99 24.12
C ILE A 225 7.56 -18.05 24.55
N THR A 226 7.58 -19.17 23.83
CA THR A 226 8.53 -20.25 24.04
C THR A 226 9.90 -19.76 23.60
N ALA A 227 10.77 -19.46 24.56
CA ALA A 227 12.15 -19.06 24.31
C ALA A 227 12.85 -20.15 23.47
N LEU A 228 13.28 -19.81 22.24
CA LEU A 228 14.23 -20.63 21.51
C LEU A 228 15.55 -20.61 22.29
N VAL A 229 15.91 -21.76 22.86
CA VAL A 229 17.17 -21.97 23.56
C VAL A 229 18.27 -22.11 22.50
N GLY A 230 18.85 -20.99 22.09
CA GLY A 230 19.95 -20.94 21.13
C GLY A 230 20.49 -19.52 20.94
N GLY A 231 21.44 -19.13 21.79
CA GLY A 231 22.44 -18.07 21.49
C GLY A 231 21.98 -16.73 20.91
N LEU A 232 20.75 -16.27 21.16
CA LEU A 232 20.28 -14.99 20.62
C LEU A 232 21.06 -13.81 21.24
N ALA A 233 21.52 -12.93 20.35
CA ALA A 233 22.43 -11.83 20.61
C ALA A 233 21.92 -10.81 21.64
N ASP A 234 22.84 -10.26 22.43
CA ASP A 234 22.60 -9.13 23.32
C ASP A 234 22.04 -7.93 22.53
N VAL A 235 20.78 -7.60 22.79
CA VAL A 235 20.16 -6.35 22.33
C VAL A 235 20.47 -5.27 23.37
N VAL A 236 21.46 -4.43 23.07
CA VAL A 236 21.77 -3.26 23.91
C VAL A 236 20.95 -2.09 23.40
N LEU A 237 19.75 -1.92 23.95
CA LEU A 237 18.97 -0.70 23.75
C LEU A 237 19.49 0.36 24.72
N ALA A 238 19.81 1.55 24.23
CA ALA A 238 20.07 2.68 25.11
C ALA A 238 18.84 2.91 26.01
N PRO A 239 19.01 3.30 27.29
CA PRO A 239 17.88 3.50 28.19
C PRO A 239 16.90 4.52 27.59
N PHE A 240 15.68 4.07 27.33
CA PHE A 240 14.61 4.89 26.77
C PHE A 240 14.25 6.00 27.75
N SER A 241 14.41 7.25 27.33
CA SER A 241 13.87 8.40 28.06
C SER A 241 12.38 8.53 27.74
N SER A 242 11.52 8.18 28.70
CA SER A 242 10.05 8.27 28.58
C SER A 242 9.51 9.70 28.44
N THR A 243 10.38 10.72 28.47
CA THR A 243 9.98 12.14 28.47
C THR A 243 10.13 12.83 27.12
N THR A 244 10.64 12.15 26.09
CA THR A 244 10.82 12.74 24.76
C THR A 244 10.20 11.84 23.70
N THR A 245 9.08 12.28 23.12
CA THR A 245 8.54 11.74 21.88
C THR A 245 9.65 11.72 20.81
N GLY A 246 10.05 10.54 20.37
CA GLY A 246 10.58 10.37 19.01
C GLY A 246 12.08 10.12 18.82
N VAL A 247 12.74 9.32 19.65
CA VAL A 247 13.95 8.60 19.17
C VAL A 247 13.79 7.10 19.39
N LEU A 248 13.51 6.42 18.29
CA LEU A 248 13.20 4.99 18.16
C LEU A 248 14.41 4.23 17.60
N ALA A 249 15.59 4.53 18.13
CA ALA A 249 16.85 3.98 17.64
C ALA A 249 17.46 3.01 18.66
N GLY A 250 17.93 1.85 18.19
CA GLY A 250 18.56 0.82 19.01
C GLY A 250 19.69 0.11 18.27
N GLN A 251 20.49 -0.68 18.99
CA GLN A 251 21.48 -1.56 18.40
C GLN A 251 21.11 -3.02 18.65
N VAL A 252 21.22 -3.84 17.60
CA VAL A 252 21.05 -5.30 17.69
C VAL A 252 22.27 -5.97 17.07
N SER A 253 22.76 -7.05 17.67
CA SER A 253 23.86 -7.82 17.09
C SER A 253 23.31 -9.00 16.29
N THR A 254 23.92 -9.32 15.16
CA THR A 254 23.55 -10.50 14.36
C THR A 254 24.11 -11.77 14.99
N SER A 255 23.37 -12.88 14.92
CA SER A 255 23.80 -14.21 15.37
C SER A 255 25.19 -14.57 14.86
N THR A 256 26.03 -15.10 15.75
CA THR A 256 27.32 -15.72 15.44
C THR A 256 27.24 -17.24 15.36
N ASP A 257 26.07 -17.81 15.67
CA ASP A 257 25.94 -19.24 15.89
C ASP A 257 26.08 -20.01 14.57
N ILE A 258 27.16 -20.78 14.49
CA ILE A 258 27.48 -21.78 13.46
C ILE A 258 27.48 -23.18 14.11
N THR A 259 27.09 -23.30 15.39
CA THR A 259 27.40 -24.49 16.21
C THR A 259 26.49 -25.69 15.97
N THR A 260 25.43 -25.55 15.17
CA THR A 260 24.56 -26.66 14.73
C THR A 260 24.82 -27.06 13.28
N THR A 261 26.05 -27.51 12.99
CA THR A 261 26.49 -28.51 12.00
C THR A 261 25.76 -28.78 10.66
N ALA A 262 24.87 -27.93 10.11
CA ALA A 262 24.22 -28.24 8.82
C ALA A 262 24.00 -27.10 7.83
N ASP A 263 23.87 -25.82 8.23
CA ASP A 263 23.64 -24.75 7.25
C ASP A 263 24.41 -23.47 7.60
N ASP A 264 25.37 -23.09 6.74
CA ASP A 264 26.08 -21.79 6.78
C ASP A 264 25.13 -20.57 6.60
N ASP A 265 23.83 -20.83 6.39
CA ASP A 265 22.78 -19.84 6.16
C ASP A 265 22.15 -19.29 7.46
N GLU A 266 22.57 -19.74 8.64
CA GLU A 266 21.99 -19.35 9.94
C GLU A 266 22.70 -18.16 10.64
N ALA A 267 23.91 -17.79 10.21
CA ALA A 267 24.58 -16.59 10.69
C ALA A 267 23.92 -15.30 10.16
N GLY A 268 24.24 -14.14 10.75
CA GLY A 268 23.78 -12.85 10.21
C GLY A 268 22.32 -12.49 10.52
N TYR A 269 21.68 -13.25 11.41
CA TYR A 269 20.27 -13.09 11.76
C TYR A 269 20.10 -12.20 12.99
N ALA A 270 19.11 -11.29 12.97
CA ALA A 270 18.71 -10.51 14.13
C ALA A 270 17.17 -10.38 14.16
N ARG A 271 16.61 -10.22 15.36
CA ARG A 271 15.18 -9.95 15.56
C ARG A 271 15.00 -8.74 16.48
N VAL A 272 14.02 -7.92 16.13
CA VAL A 272 13.53 -6.85 16.99
C VAL A 272 12.02 -6.94 17.07
N VAL A 273 11.45 -6.68 18.25
CA VAL A 273 10.02 -6.56 18.44
C VAL A 273 9.66 -5.09 18.20
N VAL A 274 8.67 -4.87 17.34
CA VAL A 274 8.11 -3.55 17.05
C VAL A 274 6.73 -3.48 17.70
N THR A 275 6.50 -2.45 18.51
CA THR A 275 5.26 -2.22 19.25
C THR A 275 4.66 -0.88 18.84
N GLY A 276 3.33 -0.80 18.71
CA GLY A 276 2.61 0.46 18.47
C GLY A 276 3.07 1.60 19.41
N GLY A 277 3.25 2.80 18.85
CA GLY A 277 3.78 3.98 19.56
C GLY A 277 2.72 4.97 20.06
N GLY A 278 1.45 4.58 20.07
CA GLY A 278 0.26 5.39 20.37
C GLY A 278 -0.23 6.29 19.23
N SER A 279 0.36 6.24 18.03
CA SER A 279 -0.01 7.10 16.91
C SER A 279 -0.15 6.34 15.59
N PRO A 280 -1.32 6.42 14.91
CA PRO A 280 -1.54 5.74 13.64
C PRO A 280 -0.63 6.25 12.51
N GLY A 281 -0.51 5.47 11.45
CA GLY A 281 0.23 5.77 10.22
C GLY A 281 1.35 4.78 9.92
N ILE A 282 2.15 5.07 8.89
CA ILE A 282 3.23 4.18 8.47
C ILE A 282 4.46 4.39 9.35
N SER A 283 4.93 3.30 9.97
CA SER A 283 6.21 3.20 10.67
C SER A 283 7.23 2.49 9.79
N THR A 284 8.26 3.21 9.35
CA THR A 284 9.36 2.63 8.56
C THR A 284 10.47 2.20 9.51
N VAL A 285 10.77 0.90 9.52
CA VAL A 285 11.89 0.33 10.25
C VAL A 285 13.09 0.29 9.31
N THR A 286 14.09 1.12 9.59
CA THR A 286 15.35 1.22 8.84
C THR A 286 16.48 0.59 9.63
N VAL A 287 17.26 -0.26 8.98
CA VAL A 287 18.41 -0.96 9.57
C VAL A 287 19.65 -0.61 8.77
N THR A 288 20.74 -0.27 9.47
CA THR A 288 22.01 0.16 8.85
C THR A 288 23.22 -0.56 9.44
N TYR A 289 24.19 -0.87 8.57
CA TYR A 289 25.53 -1.32 8.93
C TYR A 289 26.55 -0.74 7.95
N GLY A 290 27.39 0.19 8.40
CA GLY A 290 28.25 0.96 7.51
C GLY A 290 27.41 1.72 6.47
N GLU A 291 27.64 1.45 5.19
CA GLU A 291 26.86 2.03 4.08
C GLU A 291 25.67 1.15 3.64
N VAL A 292 25.59 -0.09 4.14
CA VAL A 292 24.50 -1.01 3.78
C VAL A 292 23.25 -0.65 4.59
N THR A 293 22.14 -0.46 3.89
CA THR A 293 20.84 -0.10 4.48
C THR A 293 19.75 -1.03 3.96
N GLY A 294 18.81 -1.39 4.84
CA GLY A 294 17.56 -2.06 4.48
C GLY A 294 16.39 -1.45 5.25
N SER A 295 15.19 -1.49 4.70
CA SER A 295 14.01 -0.96 5.38
C SER A 295 12.75 -1.78 5.10
N ALA A 296 11.79 -1.70 6.00
CA ALA A 296 10.44 -2.22 5.81
C ALA A 296 9.41 -1.30 6.46
N ASP A 297 8.22 -1.23 5.86
CA ASP A 297 7.10 -0.46 6.38
C ASP A 297 6.15 -1.35 7.16
N ILE A 298 5.66 -0.82 8.28
CA ILE A 298 4.62 -1.42 9.12
C ILE A 298 3.53 -0.36 9.30
N VAL A 299 2.29 -0.70 8.98
CA VAL A 299 1.15 0.18 9.20
C VAL A 299 0.70 0.06 10.66
N LEU A 300 0.64 1.21 11.34
CA LEU A 300 0.08 1.33 12.69
C LEU A 300 -1.35 1.81 12.57
N HIS A 301 -2.32 0.99 12.95
CA HIS A 301 -3.73 1.34 12.85
C HIS A 301 -4.23 1.94 14.16
N GLY A 302 -4.88 3.08 14.07
CA GLY A 302 -5.50 3.71 15.24
C GLY A 302 -6.90 3.15 15.51
N PRO A 303 -7.53 3.55 16.63
CA PRO A 303 -8.94 3.29 16.85
C PRO A 303 -9.78 3.86 15.69
N VAL A 304 -10.92 3.23 15.44
CA VAL A 304 -11.80 3.64 14.34
C VAL A 304 -12.34 5.04 14.59
N LYS A 305 -12.05 5.96 13.66
CA LYS A 305 -12.54 7.34 13.72
C LYS A 305 -13.66 7.60 12.73
N THR A 306 -13.62 6.95 11.58
CA THR A 306 -14.62 7.12 10.55
C THR A 306 -15.02 5.77 10.02
N ILE A 307 -16.32 5.52 9.99
CA ILE A 307 -16.89 4.47 9.17
C ILE A 307 -17.61 5.08 7.97
N SER A 308 -17.62 4.34 6.88
CA SER A 308 -18.49 4.58 5.74
C SER A 308 -19.16 3.26 5.39
N ALA A 309 -20.35 3.33 4.81
CA ALA A 309 -21.05 2.16 4.34
C ALA A 309 -21.68 2.48 2.99
N GLU A 310 -21.60 1.53 2.07
CA GLU A 310 -22.16 1.65 0.73
C GLU A 310 -22.96 0.38 0.44
N ALA A 311 -24.26 0.55 0.15
CA ALA A 311 -25.10 -0.55 -0.29
C ALA A 311 -24.91 -0.78 -1.79
N GLU A 312 -24.75 -2.04 -2.19
CA GLU A 312 -24.74 -2.44 -3.59
C GLU A 312 -26.03 -1.99 -4.30
N GLN A 313 -27.15 -2.12 -3.59
CA GLN A 313 -28.48 -1.73 -4.05
C GLN A 313 -29.20 -0.99 -2.93
N SER A 314 -29.60 0.27 -3.18
CA SER A 314 -30.42 1.05 -2.25
C SER A 314 -31.92 0.77 -2.37
N ALA A 315 -32.32 -0.08 -3.32
CA ALA A 315 -33.68 -0.59 -3.45
C ALA A 315 -33.64 -2.07 -3.81
N ILE A 316 -34.51 -2.89 -3.21
CA ILE A 316 -34.64 -4.33 -3.50
C ILE A 316 -36.12 -4.71 -3.55
N GLU A 317 -36.43 -5.80 -4.24
CA GLU A 317 -37.77 -6.39 -4.21
C GLU A 317 -38.00 -7.21 -2.93
N VAL A 318 -39.26 -7.43 -2.54
CA VAL A 318 -39.60 -8.40 -1.48
C VAL A 318 -39.04 -9.79 -1.84
N GLY A 319 -38.30 -10.40 -0.91
CA GLY A 319 -37.53 -11.63 -1.12
C GLY A 319 -36.22 -11.46 -1.88
N GLY A 320 -35.84 -10.23 -2.22
CA GLY A 320 -34.52 -9.88 -2.74
C GLY A 320 -33.48 -9.71 -1.63
N GLU A 321 -32.22 -9.63 -2.04
CA GLU A 321 -31.08 -9.38 -1.14
C GLU A 321 -30.19 -8.26 -1.68
N THR A 322 -29.53 -7.55 -0.77
CA THR A 322 -28.48 -6.55 -1.07
C THR A 322 -27.33 -6.71 -0.10
N TYR A 323 -26.15 -6.26 -0.49
CA TYR A 323 -24.95 -6.30 0.33
C TYR A 323 -24.52 -4.87 0.66
N ILE A 324 -24.11 -4.64 1.91
CA ILE A 324 -23.54 -3.38 2.35
C ILE A 324 -22.06 -3.61 2.63
N VAL A 325 -21.20 -2.86 1.96
CA VAL A 325 -19.76 -2.84 2.23
C VAL A 325 -19.50 -1.74 3.24
N VAL A 326 -19.05 -2.13 4.43
CA VAL A 326 -18.62 -1.21 5.49
C VAL A 326 -17.12 -1.04 5.38
N THR A 327 -16.64 0.20 5.42
CA THR A 327 -15.21 0.54 5.48
C THR A 327 -14.93 1.32 6.75
N ALA A 328 -14.05 0.79 7.60
CA ALA A 328 -13.58 1.41 8.84
C ALA A 328 -12.18 1.99 8.64
N LEU A 329 -12.03 3.28 8.94
CA LEU A 329 -10.77 4.00 8.87
C LEU A 329 -10.42 4.68 10.20
N ASP A 330 -9.13 4.73 10.49
CA ASP A 330 -8.59 5.43 11.65
C ASP A 330 -8.52 6.95 11.46
N SER A 331 -7.95 7.66 12.45
CA SER A 331 -7.82 9.11 12.41
C SER A 331 -6.93 9.69 11.31
N ALA A 332 -6.08 8.86 10.71
CA ALA A 332 -5.19 9.21 9.61
C ALA A 332 -5.72 8.70 8.25
N GLY A 333 -6.89 8.06 8.22
CA GLY A 333 -7.49 7.51 7.01
C GLY A 333 -6.94 6.14 6.61
N ASN A 334 -6.23 5.44 7.50
CA ASN A 334 -5.79 4.07 7.23
C ASN A 334 -6.91 3.07 7.51
N PRO A 335 -7.03 1.97 6.75
CA PRO A 335 -7.98 0.90 7.04
C PRO A 335 -7.75 0.31 8.43
N VAL A 336 -8.80 -0.01 9.19
CA VAL A 336 -8.68 -0.69 10.50
C VAL A 336 -9.16 -2.12 10.35
N LYS A 337 -8.28 -3.09 10.64
CA LYS A 337 -8.57 -4.53 10.59
C LYS A 337 -9.23 -5.00 11.89
N GLY A 338 -10.06 -6.04 11.84
CA GLY A 338 -10.63 -6.70 13.02
C GLY A 338 -11.81 -5.93 13.62
N GLN A 339 -12.21 -4.81 13.02
CA GLN A 339 -13.29 -4.00 13.52
C GLN A 339 -14.63 -4.71 13.29
N HIS A 340 -15.44 -4.81 14.35
CA HIS A 340 -16.82 -5.24 14.22
C HIS A 340 -17.71 -4.04 13.85
N ALA A 341 -18.67 -4.29 12.95
CA ALA A 341 -19.71 -3.33 12.60
C ALA A 341 -21.06 -3.91 13.01
N ASP A 342 -21.65 -3.33 14.05
CA ASP A 342 -22.94 -3.72 14.56
C ASP A 342 -24.04 -3.02 13.76
N VAL A 343 -25.07 -3.79 13.40
CA VAL A 343 -26.23 -3.27 12.69
C VAL A 343 -27.35 -3.02 13.68
N LYS A 344 -27.69 -1.74 13.85
CA LYS A 344 -28.88 -1.32 14.57
C LYS A 344 -29.92 -0.86 13.57
N GLN A 345 -31.03 -1.59 13.45
CA GLN A 345 -32.18 -1.06 12.72
C GLN A 345 -32.79 0.10 13.52
N VAL A 346 -32.89 1.28 12.91
CA VAL A 346 -33.49 2.47 13.56
C VAL A 346 -34.65 2.94 12.70
N GLY A 347 -35.80 2.32 12.91
CA GLY A 347 -37.06 2.77 12.33
C GLY A 347 -37.34 2.22 10.92
N GLY A 348 -38.50 1.60 10.83
CA GLY A 348 -39.33 1.50 9.63
C GLY A 348 -40.75 1.90 10.04
N VAL A 349 -41.64 2.05 9.05
CA VAL A 349 -43.09 2.12 9.27
C VAL A 349 -43.45 0.99 10.26
N THR A 350 -44.14 1.32 11.36
CA THR A 350 -44.40 0.41 12.49
C THR A 350 -44.53 -1.06 12.06
N PRO A 351 -43.65 -1.98 12.47
CA PRO A 351 -43.82 -3.38 12.16
C PRO A 351 -45.16 -3.83 12.75
N PRO A 352 -46.03 -4.57 12.03
CA PRO A 352 -46.96 -5.43 12.74
C PRO A 352 -46.10 -6.36 13.60
N SER A 353 -46.45 -6.38 14.88
CA SER A 353 -45.84 -7.25 15.89
C SER A 353 -45.61 -8.66 15.34
N LYS A 354 -44.33 -9.07 15.26
CA LYS A 354 -43.77 -10.36 14.80
C LYS A 354 -43.50 -10.48 13.29
N GLY A 355 -42.22 -10.47 12.92
CA GLY A 355 -41.75 -11.44 11.92
C GLY A 355 -40.59 -11.03 11.02
N ALA A 356 -40.39 -9.74 10.71
CA ALA A 356 -39.30 -9.35 9.81
C ALA A 356 -38.02 -9.03 10.61
N ASN A 357 -36.88 -9.41 10.03
CA ASN A 357 -35.48 -9.06 10.34
C ASN A 357 -34.61 -10.25 10.74
N ARG A 358 -34.34 -11.13 9.77
CA ARG A 358 -33.24 -12.09 9.87
C ARG A 358 -32.07 -11.55 9.04
N VAL A 359 -31.16 -10.83 9.69
CA VAL A 359 -29.82 -10.58 9.12
C VAL A 359 -29.03 -11.88 9.29
N GLU A 360 -29.01 -12.72 8.25
CA GLU A 360 -28.18 -13.92 8.25
C GLU A 360 -26.74 -13.54 7.88
N GLN A 361 -25.89 -13.43 8.89
CA GLN A 361 -24.45 -13.65 8.72
C GLN A 361 -24.25 -15.13 8.39
N ASN A 362 -24.01 -15.46 7.13
CA ASN A 362 -23.56 -16.79 6.77
C ASN A 362 -22.30 -16.67 5.92
N ASN A 363 -21.17 -17.02 6.54
CA ASN A 363 -19.89 -17.18 5.88
C ASN A 363 -19.73 -18.67 5.55
N ASP A 364 -20.36 -19.11 4.47
CA ASP A 364 -19.99 -20.39 3.85
C ASP A 364 -19.26 -20.06 2.55
N THR A 365 -17.96 -20.34 2.52
CA THR A 365 -16.96 -19.94 1.52
C THR A 365 -17.19 -20.54 0.12
N ALA A 366 -18.40 -21.06 -0.16
CA ALA A 366 -18.75 -21.63 -1.44
C ALA A 366 -20.27 -21.60 -1.67
N LYS A 367 -20.76 -20.57 -2.40
CA LYS A 367 -21.56 -20.72 -3.64
C LYS A 367 -22.18 -19.42 -4.17
N ASN A 368 -21.85 -19.14 -5.44
CA ASN A 368 -22.63 -18.47 -6.49
C ASN A 368 -23.13 -17.03 -6.27
N THR A 369 -22.37 -16.01 -6.70
CA THR A 369 -22.42 -15.35 -8.03
C THR A 369 -23.73 -14.61 -8.38
N ARG A 370 -23.80 -13.33 -7.98
CA ARG A 370 -24.26 -12.20 -8.81
C ARG A 370 -23.16 -11.13 -8.82
N ASP A 371 -23.02 -10.43 -9.93
CA ASP A 371 -21.80 -9.76 -10.41
C ASP A 371 -21.36 -8.53 -9.58
N LEU A 372 -20.34 -8.77 -8.74
CA LEU A 372 -19.37 -7.83 -8.18
C LEU A 372 -17.96 -8.15 -8.75
N THR A 373 -17.82 -8.38 -10.06
CA THR A 373 -16.73 -9.12 -10.75
C THR A 373 -15.26 -8.62 -10.61
N LYS A 374 -14.89 -7.95 -9.52
CA LYS A 374 -13.50 -7.61 -9.20
C LYS A 374 -13.06 -7.90 -7.76
N PHE A 375 -13.65 -8.89 -7.09
CA PHE A 375 -13.02 -9.41 -5.87
C PHE A 375 -11.83 -10.34 -6.22
N GLU A 376 -10.69 -9.73 -6.58
CA GLU A 376 -9.36 -10.28 -6.31
C GLU A 376 -8.64 -9.37 -5.28
N THR A 377 -9.03 -9.54 -4.02
CA THR A 377 -8.17 -9.54 -2.81
C THR A 377 -8.91 -10.41 -1.77
N GLY A 378 -8.27 -11.47 -1.29
CA GLY A 378 -8.92 -12.63 -0.64
C GLY A 378 -9.92 -12.30 0.49
N ASP A 379 -11.12 -12.85 0.31
CA ASP A 379 -12.17 -13.15 1.30
C ASP A 379 -12.44 -12.06 2.36
N ILE A 380 -13.27 -11.08 1.99
CA ILE A 380 -13.81 -10.07 2.91
C ILE A 380 -14.72 -10.76 3.95
N PRO A 381 -14.45 -10.67 5.28
CA PRO A 381 -15.26 -11.31 6.31
C PRO A 381 -16.61 -10.62 6.51
N ALA A 382 -17.57 -11.35 7.11
CA ALA A 382 -18.79 -10.77 7.64
C ALA A 382 -18.48 -9.83 8.83
N CYS A 383 -19.27 -8.78 9.03
CA CYS A 383 -19.09 -7.90 10.20
C CYS A 383 -19.85 -8.43 11.43
N GLY A 384 -19.16 -8.67 12.55
CA GLY A 384 -19.76 -8.84 13.88
C GLY A 384 -20.39 -10.20 14.17
N ASP A 385 -20.66 -10.45 15.44
CA ASP A 385 -21.72 -11.37 15.87
C ASP A 385 -23.01 -10.57 16.02
N VAL A 386 -24.14 -11.08 15.54
CA VAL A 386 -25.43 -10.59 16.07
C VAL A 386 -25.57 -11.21 17.47
N PRO A 387 -25.53 -10.45 18.58
CA PRO A 387 -25.88 -11.00 19.88
C PRO A 387 -27.28 -11.59 19.72
N ALA A 388 -27.41 -12.90 20.00
CA ALA A 388 -28.69 -13.56 19.99
C ALA A 388 -29.64 -12.69 20.83
N VAL A 389 -30.61 -12.05 20.17
CA VAL A 389 -31.70 -11.36 20.86
C VAL A 389 -32.23 -12.40 21.84
N GLU A 390 -32.22 -12.09 23.14
CA GLU A 390 -32.68 -13.01 24.18
C GLU A 390 -33.99 -13.65 23.73
N ASP A 391 -33.89 -14.92 23.35
CA ASP A 391 -35.03 -15.70 22.91
C ASP A 391 -35.99 -15.76 24.10
N ASP A 392 -37.19 -15.23 23.90
CA ASP A 392 -38.30 -15.41 24.83
C ASP A 392 -38.46 -16.92 25.06
N ALA A 393 -38.13 -17.36 26.27
CA ALA A 393 -37.80 -18.73 26.62
C ALA A 393 -38.95 -19.72 26.29
N SER A 394 -38.99 -20.30 25.09
CA SER A 394 -39.85 -21.50 24.84
C SER A 394 -39.56 -22.36 23.61
N THR A 395 -38.55 -22.12 22.77
CA THR A 395 -38.28 -23.00 21.62
C THR A 395 -36.83 -23.48 21.54
N ALA A 396 -36.69 -24.79 21.41
CA ALA A 396 -35.44 -25.53 21.48
C ALA A 396 -34.62 -25.43 20.19
N GLY A 397 -33.29 -25.29 20.36
CA GLY A 397 -32.29 -25.64 19.35
C GLY A 397 -31.69 -24.47 18.59
N VAL A 398 -30.95 -23.59 19.28
CA VAL A 398 -29.98 -22.71 18.62
C VAL A 398 -28.60 -23.36 18.73
N ASP A 399 -27.99 -23.59 17.59
CA ASP A 399 -26.64 -24.13 17.43
C ASP A 399 -25.62 -23.04 17.79
N GLU A 400 -24.99 -23.15 18.96
CA GLU A 400 -23.97 -22.21 19.50
C GLU A 400 -22.64 -22.24 18.71
N SER A 401 -22.56 -22.91 17.56
CA SER A 401 -21.32 -23.10 16.80
C SER A 401 -21.07 -22.08 15.68
N ARG A 402 -21.76 -20.93 15.68
CA ARG A 402 -21.50 -19.90 14.66
C ARG A 402 -20.07 -19.34 14.87
N PRO A 403 -19.20 -19.41 13.84
CA PRO A 403 -17.86 -18.85 13.94
C PRO A 403 -17.98 -17.33 14.13
N LEU A 404 -17.40 -16.83 15.22
CA LEU A 404 -17.16 -15.41 15.44
C LEU A 404 -16.56 -14.84 14.15
N SER A 405 -17.18 -13.82 13.57
CA SER A 405 -16.61 -13.19 12.39
C SER A 405 -15.31 -12.46 12.77
N ASP A 406 -14.27 -12.53 11.96
CA ASP A 406 -12.98 -11.85 12.21
C ASP A 406 -13.03 -10.31 12.01
N GLY A 407 -14.22 -9.70 11.90
CA GLY A 407 -14.39 -8.25 11.68
C GLY A 407 -13.97 -7.78 10.29
N THR A 408 -13.48 -6.56 10.16
CA THR A 408 -12.94 -6.01 8.91
C THR A 408 -11.63 -6.70 8.48
N ASN A 409 -11.40 -6.82 7.16
CA ASN A 409 -10.15 -7.35 6.60
C ASN A 409 -8.98 -6.35 6.67
N ASP A 410 -7.84 -6.72 6.06
CA ASP A 410 -6.64 -5.86 5.97
C ASP A 410 -6.89 -4.51 5.24
N ASP A 411 -7.92 -4.46 4.38
CA ASP A 411 -8.37 -3.23 3.69
C ASP A 411 -9.41 -2.45 4.52
N GLY A 412 -9.66 -2.85 5.76
CA GLY A 412 -10.62 -2.21 6.66
C GLY A 412 -12.07 -2.41 6.23
N LYS A 413 -12.36 -3.44 5.44
CA LYS A 413 -13.67 -3.71 4.87
C LYS A 413 -14.32 -4.94 5.46
N CYS A 414 -15.63 -4.90 5.65
CA CYS A 414 -16.47 -6.07 5.91
C CYS A 414 -17.80 -5.94 5.16
N VAL A 415 -18.52 -7.07 5.00
CA VAL A 415 -19.78 -7.12 4.25
C VAL A 415 -20.94 -7.52 5.16
N ILE A 416 -22.06 -6.82 5.03
CA ILE A 416 -23.34 -7.14 5.66
C ILE A 416 -24.32 -7.55 4.57
N ARG A 417 -24.93 -8.73 4.68
CA ARG A 417 -26.02 -9.17 3.80
C ARG A 417 -27.37 -8.77 4.40
N ILE A 418 -28.19 -8.10 3.62
CA ILE A 418 -29.56 -7.72 3.96
C ILE A 418 -30.52 -8.51 3.07
N ASP A 419 -31.44 -9.24 3.68
CA ASP A 419 -32.47 -10.03 3.00
C ASP A 419 -33.85 -9.42 3.31
N ALA A 420 -34.61 -9.12 2.26
CA ALA A 420 -35.97 -8.60 2.36
C ALA A 420 -37.04 -9.71 2.42
N GLY A 421 -36.74 -10.82 3.10
CA GLY A 421 -37.67 -11.86 3.56
C GLY A 421 -38.78 -12.22 2.56
N GLY A 422 -38.57 -13.25 1.75
CA GLY A 422 -39.63 -13.76 0.88
C GLY A 422 -40.79 -14.35 1.69
N ALA A 423 -42.02 -14.29 1.19
CA ALA A 423 -43.09 -15.11 1.77
C ALA A 423 -42.74 -16.58 1.61
N ASP A 424 -42.51 -17.27 2.73
CA ASP A 424 -42.23 -18.72 2.78
C ASP A 424 -43.31 -19.59 2.10
N THR A 425 -44.46 -19.01 1.72
CA THR A 425 -45.48 -19.68 0.92
C THR A 425 -46.08 -18.76 -0.16
N PRO A 426 -46.18 -19.21 -1.43
CA PRO A 426 -46.72 -18.43 -2.56
C PRO A 426 -48.24 -18.18 -2.50
N THR A 427 -48.91 -18.58 -1.42
CA THR A 427 -50.37 -18.51 -1.26
C THR A 427 -50.85 -17.46 -0.27
N ASN A 428 -49.94 -16.84 0.48
CA ASN A 428 -50.27 -15.64 1.24
C ASN A 428 -49.65 -14.47 0.46
N PRO A 429 -50.41 -13.50 -0.07
CA PRO A 429 -49.82 -12.29 -0.62
C PRO A 429 -48.89 -11.75 0.47
N ALA A 430 -47.58 -11.81 0.18
CA ALA A 430 -46.53 -11.48 1.13
C ALA A 430 -46.83 -10.13 1.77
N ASP A 431 -46.71 -10.08 3.10
CA ASP A 431 -46.97 -8.94 3.95
C ASP A 431 -46.45 -7.62 3.35
N ASP A 432 -47.36 -6.67 3.10
CA ASP A 432 -47.05 -5.24 2.91
C ASP A 432 -46.13 -4.70 4.03
N ALA A 433 -46.07 -5.40 5.18
CA ALA A 433 -45.23 -5.06 6.32
C ALA A 433 -43.73 -4.96 6.02
N ALA A 434 -43.22 -5.66 5.00
CA ALA A 434 -41.82 -5.57 4.62
C ALA A 434 -41.53 -4.40 3.67
N ARG A 435 -42.56 -3.77 3.09
CA ARG A 435 -42.40 -2.70 2.11
C ARG A 435 -42.10 -1.36 2.75
N GLY A 436 -41.45 -0.49 1.99
CA GLY A 436 -41.14 0.89 2.38
C GLY A 436 -39.65 1.16 2.55
N THR A 437 -39.34 2.33 3.09
CA THR A 437 -37.96 2.75 3.37
C THR A 437 -37.54 2.22 4.73
N HIS A 438 -36.46 1.45 4.75
CA HIS A 438 -35.82 0.92 5.95
C HIS A 438 -34.54 1.68 6.23
N THR A 439 -34.41 2.20 7.45
CA THR A 439 -33.21 2.91 7.88
C THR A 439 -32.31 1.98 8.68
N ILE A 440 -31.16 1.65 8.10
CA ILE A 440 -30.12 0.81 8.68
C ILE A 440 -29.06 1.72 9.28
N VAL A 441 -28.83 1.62 10.59
CA VAL A 441 -27.74 2.34 11.27
C VAL A 441 -26.63 1.33 11.57
N ILE A 442 -25.46 1.59 11.02
CA ILE A 442 -24.26 0.78 11.22
C ILE A 442 -23.38 1.51 12.21
N VAL A 443 -22.96 0.80 13.25
CA VAL A 443 -22.14 1.33 14.35
C VAL A 443 -20.85 0.53 14.41
N ALA A 444 -19.70 1.19 14.43
CA ALA A 444 -18.44 0.51 14.70
C ALA A 444 -18.33 0.15 16.19
N SER A 445 -18.04 -1.11 16.51
CA SER A 445 -17.67 -1.56 17.86
C SER A 445 -16.30 -2.22 17.86
N GLU A 446 -15.41 -1.76 18.74
CA GLU A 446 -14.03 -2.25 18.85
C GLU A 446 -13.95 -3.66 19.47
N ASP A 447 -14.98 -4.10 20.20
CA ASP A 447 -14.93 -5.37 20.97
C ASP A 447 -16.27 -6.15 21.01
N GLY A 448 -17.22 -5.83 20.13
CA GLY A 448 -18.59 -6.41 20.17
C GLY A 448 -19.40 -6.02 21.42
N VAL A 449 -18.88 -5.10 22.24
CA VAL A 449 -19.60 -4.41 23.31
C VAL A 449 -19.99 -3.02 22.82
N ASP A 450 -21.18 -2.55 23.19
CA ASP A 450 -21.73 -1.23 22.83
C ASP A 450 -20.64 -0.14 22.87
N GLY A 451 -20.15 0.28 21.69
CA GLY A 451 -19.15 1.32 21.57
C GLY A 451 -19.66 2.66 22.13
N PRO A 452 -18.76 3.64 22.39
CA PRO A 452 -19.18 4.97 22.83
C PRO A 452 -20.15 5.58 21.82
N LYS A 453 -21.41 5.75 22.24
CA LYS A 453 -22.50 6.27 21.42
C LYS A 453 -22.11 7.63 20.79
N GLY A 454 -22.25 7.74 19.47
CA GLY A 454 -22.29 9.03 18.76
C GLY A 454 -21.05 9.45 17.96
N VAL A 455 -20.04 8.60 17.76
CA VAL A 455 -18.84 8.99 16.96
C VAL A 455 -18.62 8.16 15.69
N ASN A 456 -19.31 7.03 15.52
CA ASN A 456 -19.10 6.12 14.38
C ASN A 456 -20.44 5.50 13.95
N GLU A 457 -21.45 6.32 13.64
CA GLU A 457 -22.73 5.84 13.11
C GLU A 457 -22.87 6.24 11.63
N VAL A 458 -23.18 5.28 10.77
CA VAL A 458 -23.55 5.51 9.37
C VAL A 458 -24.97 5.04 9.16
N THR A 459 -25.79 5.94 8.65
CA THR A 459 -27.19 5.65 8.32
C THR A 459 -27.32 5.40 6.82
N LEU A 460 -27.89 4.26 6.46
CA LEU A 460 -28.26 3.89 5.10
C LEU A 460 -29.77 3.72 5.00
N GLU A 461 -30.34 4.13 3.87
CA GLU A 461 -31.73 3.85 3.53
C GLU A 461 -31.79 2.76 2.46
N ILE A 462 -32.50 1.68 2.74
CA ILE A 462 -32.82 0.61 1.79
C ILE A 462 -34.33 0.62 1.55
N GLN A 463 -34.74 0.78 0.30
CA GLN A 463 -36.16 0.72 -0.08
C GLN A 463 -36.51 -0.71 -0.45
N VAL A 464 -37.50 -1.30 0.23
CA VAL A 464 -38.03 -2.61 -0.13
C VAL A 464 -39.33 -2.38 -0.87
N GLY A 465 -39.29 -2.54 -2.20
CA GLY A 465 -40.44 -2.36 -3.07
C GLY A 465 -41.16 -3.67 -3.34
N GLY A 466 -42.46 -3.58 -3.60
CA GLY A 466 -43.26 -4.66 -4.15
C GLY A 466 -43.00 -4.93 -5.63
N ALA A 467 -44.00 -5.51 -6.30
CA ALA A 467 -43.96 -5.64 -7.76
C ALA A 467 -44.05 -4.25 -8.43
N PRO A 468 -43.31 -3.98 -9.53
CA PRO A 468 -43.42 -2.71 -10.23
C PRO A 468 -44.85 -2.43 -10.69
N ALA A 469 -45.41 -1.29 -10.30
CA ALA A 469 -46.76 -0.88 -10.66
C ALA A 469 -46.76 0.35 -11.60
N SER A 470 -45.80 1.27 -11.44
CA SER A 470 -45.73 2.49 -12.25
C SER A 470 -44.29 2.90 -12.58
N ILE A 471 -44.16 3.76 -13.61
CA ILE A 471 -42.90 4.40 -14.01
C ILE A 471 -43.18 5.89 -14.08
N THR A 472 -42.29 6.71 -13.51
CA THR A 472 -42.32 8.17 -13.63
C THR A 472 -41.13 8.66 -14.46
N SER A 473 -41.28 9.83 -15.09
CA SER A 473 -40.24 10.45 -15.92
C SER A 473 -40.21 11.96 -15.73
N ASP A 474 -39.02 12.56 -15.82
CA ASP A 474 -38.81 14.01 -15.84
C ASP A 474 -38.73 14.61 -17.26
N ALA A 475 -39.06 13.81 -18.29
CA ALA A 475 -39.00 14.26 -19.68
C ALA A 475 -39.80 15.56 -19.89
N PRO A 476 -39.19 16.60 -20.50
CA PRO A 476 -39.91 17.85 -20.77
C PRO A 476 -40.98 17.63 -21.84
N ALA A 477 -42.09 18.37 -21.73
CA ALA A 477 -43.16 18.32 -22.72
C ALA A 477 -42.75 18.92 -24.10
N ARG A 478 -41.69 19.73 -24.13
CA ARG A 478 -41.17 20.39 -25.32
C ARG A 478 -39.65 20.61 -25.23
N ILE A 479 -38.96 20.43 -26.36
CA ILE A 479 -37.54 20.74 -26.56
C ILE A 479 -37.33 21.47 -27.89
N GLY A 480 -36.17 22.10 -28.06
CA GLY A 480 -35.71 22.68 -29.31
C GLY A 480 -35.29 21.63 -30.33
N ALA A 481 -35.29 22.03 -31.60
CA ALA A 481 -34.65 21.23 -32.65
C ALA A 481 -33.15 21.09 -32.35
N SER A 482 -32.59 19.91 -32.65
CA SER A 482 -31.18 19.58 -32.38
C SER A 482 -30.73 19.67 -30.91
N GLU A 483 -31.65 19.82 -29.95
CA GLU A 483 -31.36 19.78 -28.52
C GLU A 483 -31.04 18.35 -28.06
N GLU A 484 -30.09 18.23 -27.13
CA GLU A 484 -29.76 16.99 -26.44
C GLU A 484 -30.29 17.07 -25.01
N ILE A 485 -31.12 16.09 -24.61
CA ILE A 485 -31.69 16.01 -23.27
C ILE A 485 -31.38 14.67 -22.61
N VAL A 486 -31.28 14.67 -21.28
CA VAL A 486 -31.21 13.47 -20.46
C VAL A 486 -32.57 13.27 -19.80
N ILE A 487 -33.17 12.09 -20.01
CA ILE A 487 -34.45 11.70 -19.41
C ILE A 487 -34.17 10.71 -18.29
N ASN A 488 -34.57 11.05 -17.08
CA ASN A 488 -34.51 10.20 -15.91
C ASN A 488 -35.85 9.46 -15.72
N LEU A 489 -35.76 8.20 -15.29
CA LEU A 489 -36.87 7.28 -15.08
C LEU A 489 -36.79 6.73 -13.66
N THR A 490 -37.93 6.61 -12.97
CA THR A 490 -38.03 5.95 -11.67
C THR A 490 -39.17 4.96 -11.67
N VAL A 491 -38.90 3.73 -11.22
CA VAL A 491 -39.88 2.65 -11.10
C VAL A 491 -40.41 2.59 -9.67
N LEU A 492 -41.72 2.57 -9.54
CA LEU A 492 -42.43 2.53 -8.26
C LEU A 492 -43.39 1.33 -8.21
N ASP A 493 -43.63 0.81 -7.01
CA ASP A 493 -44.70 -0.14 -6.73
C ASP A 493 -46.06 0.58 -6.53
N ASP A 494 -47.07 -0.14 -6.05
CA ASP A 494 -48.42 0.37 -5.82
C ASP A 494 -48.57 1.25 -4.56
N GLU A 495 -47.49 1.42 -3.79
CA GLU A 495 -47.41 2.28 -2.60
C GLU A 495 -46.43 3.45 -2.80
N ASP A 496 -46.08 3.75 -4.06
CA ASP A 496 -45.08 4.76 -4.44
C ASP A 496 -43.67 4.50 -3.85
N VAL A 497 -43.35 3.24 -3.51
CA VAL A 497 -42.01 2.82 -3.06
C VAL A 497 -41.19 2.36 -4.26
N ARG A 498 -39.91 2.70 -4.28
CA ARG A 498 -39.03 2.39 -5.41
C ARG A 498 -38.70 0.90 -5.48
N VAL A 499 -38.69 0.35 -6.68
CA VAL A 499 -38.41 -1.07 -6.92
C VAL A 499 -37.06 -1.24 -7.62
N GLY A 500 -36.09 -1.83 -6.91
CA GLY A 500 -34.79 -2.21 -7.47
C GLY A 500 -34.81 -3.56 -8.20
N GLY A 501 -33.68 -3.95 -8.79
CA GLY A 501 -33.51 -5.25 -9.45
C GLY A 501 -34.28 -5.45 -10.76
N VAL A 502 -34.97 -4.43 -11.26
CA VAL A 502 -35.80 -4.49 -12.48
C VAL A 502 -35.02 -4.13 -13.73
N THR A 503 -35.42 -4.67 -14.88
CA THR A 503 -34.90 -4.19 -16.18
C THR A 503 -35.81 -3.10 -16.71
N ILE A 504 -35.27 -1.91 -16.99
CA ILE A 504 -35.99 -0.83 -17.66
C ILE A 504 -35.61 -0.86 -19.14
N GLU A 505 -36.59 -0.70 -20.03
CA GLU A 505 -36.37 -0.61 -21.47
C GLU A 505 -37.10 0.63 -22.00
N ALA A 506 -36.50 1.41 -22.90
CA ALA A 506 -37.21 2.46 -23.62
C ALA A 506 -37.03 2.29 -25.14
N PHE A 507 -38.15 2.46 -25.85
CA PHE A 507 -38.23 2.32 -27.29
C PHE A 507 -38.77 3.62 -27.88
N GLN A 508 -38.11 4.17 -28.90
CA GLN A 508 -38.72 5.21 -29.71
C GLN A 508 -39.79 4.57 -30.61
N THR A 509 -41.06 4.90 -30.36
CA THR A 509 -42.21 4.33 -31.08
C THR A 509 -42.68 5.22 -32.23
N ALA A 510 -42.44 6.53 -32.15
CA ALA A 510 -42.75 7.49 -33.22
C ALA A 510 -41.76 8.67 -33.23
N GLY A 511 -41.75 9.42 -34.34
CA GLY A 511 -40.89 10.59 -34.52
C GLY A 511 -39.49 10.27 -35.07
N SER A 512 -38.74 11.32 -35.41
CA SER A 512 -37.32 11.26 -35.79
C SER A 512 -36.45 11.70 -34.63
N GLY A 513 -35.17 11.33 -34.63
CA GLY A 513 -34.20 11.63 -33.57
C GLY A 513 -33.32 10.42 -33.27
N LYS A 514 -32.54 10.47 -32.20
CA LYS A 514 -31.70 9.34 -31.80
C LYS A 514 -31.59 9.23 -30.28
N ILE A 515 -31.82 8.03 -29.77
CA ILE A 515 -31.41 7.65 -28.41
C ILE A 515 -29.90 7.39 -28.40
N ILE A 516 -29.20 8.02 -27.47
CA ILE A 516 -27.76 7.86 -27.24
C ILE A 516 -27.57 7.03 -25.96
N GLY A 517 -26.95 5.86 -26.11
CA GLY A 517 -26.70 4.89 -25.02
C GLY A 517 -27.63 3.68 -25.04
N ASP A 518 -27.25 2.63 -24.30
CA ASP A 518 -28.07 1.42 -24.13
C ASP A 518 -29.08 1.64 -22.99
N ILE A 519 -30.37 1.44 -23.26
CA ILE A 519 -31.44 1.64 -22.26
C ILE A 519 -31.85 0.33 -21.59
N ALA A 520 -31.51 -0.84 -22.15
CA ALA A 520 -31.86 -2.14 -21.57
C ALA A 520 -30.91 -2.52 -20.41
N ALA A 521 -30.95 -1.76 -19.33
CA ALA A 521 -30.13 -1.99 -18.15
C ALA A 521 -30.98 -2.51 -16.99
N LYS A 522 -30.46 -3.52 -16.29
CA LYS A 522 -30.96 -3.90 -14.98
C LYS A 522 -30.58 -2.80 -14.00
N THR A 523 -31.57 -2.12 -13.43
CA THR A 523 -31.34 -1.06 -12.45
C THR A 523 -31.25 -1.68 -11.06
N SER A 524 -30.15 -1.45 -10.36
CA SER A 524 -30.02 -1.86 -8.96
C SER A 524 -30.95 -1.08 -8.06
N ASP A 525 -31.20 0.21 -8.34
CA ASP A 525 -31.96 1.11 -7.49
C ASP A 525 -33.31 1.54 -8.09
N GLY A 526 -33.81 0.89 -9.14
CA GLY A 526 -35.07 1.27 -9.78
C GLY A 526 -35.03 2.59 -10.56
N ARG A 527 -33.84 3.16 -10.80
CA ARG A 527 -33.64 4.35 -11.64
C ARG A 527 -32.88 4.01 -12.91
N ALA A 528 -33.32 4.60 -14.02
CA ALA A 528 -32.55 4.60 -15.27
C ALA A 528 -32.50 6.01 -15.84
N LYS A 529 -31.56 6.22 -16.75
CA LYS A 529 -31.53 7.44 -17.56
C LYS A 529 -31.14 7.10 -18.99
N PHE A 530 -31.61 7.91 -19.93
CA PHE A 530 -31.16 7.84 -21.31
C PHE A 530 -31.07 9.22 -21.93
N THR A 531 -30.18 9.36 -22.89
CA THR A 531 -29.99 10.62 -23.62
C THR A 531 -30.73 10.55 -24.94
N TYR A 532 -31.42 11.63 -25.29
CA TYR A 532 -32.10 11.77 -26.57
C TYR A 532 -31.61 13.03 -27.29
N LEU A 533 -31.23 12.85 -28.56
CA LEU A 533 -30.87 13.91 -29.48
C LEU A 533 -32.02 14.17 -30.45
N ALA A 534 -32.61 15.36 -30.35
CA ALA A 534 -33.69 15.80 -31.22
C ALA A 534 -33.22 15.97 -32.68
N PRO A 535 -34.08 15.73 -33.67
CA PRO A 535 -33.80 16.07 -35.06
C PRO A 535 -33.77 17.59 -35.26
N SER A 536 -33.20 18.04 -36.38
CA SER A 536 -33.19 19.46 -36.76
C SER A 536 -34.54 19.97 -37.27
N THR A 537 -35.53 19.09 -37.47
CA THR A 537 -36.87 19.44 -37.96
C THR A 537 -37.90 19.41 -36.84
N PRO A 538 -38.83 20.38 -36.78
CA PRO A 538 -39.95 20.34 -35.84
C PRO A 538 -40.77 19.06 -35.99
N GLY A 539 -41.34 18.57 -34.89
CA GLY A 539 -42.14 17.34 -34.91
C GLY A 539 -42.57 16.90 -33.52
N VAL A 540 -43.00 15.64 -33.42
CA VAL A 540 -43.30 14.97 -32.15
C VAL A 540 -42.51 13.67 -32.12
N VAL A 541 -41.88 13.39 -30.98
CA VAL A 541 -41.28 12.08 -30.69
C VAL A 541 -42.07 11.41 -29.58
N GLU A 542 -42.23 10.10 -29.70
CA GLU A 542 -42.88 9.25 -28.71
C GLU A 542 -41.93 8.13 -28.30
N PHE A 543 -41.83 7.90 -26.99
CA PHE A 543 -41.15 6.75 -26.41
C PHE A 543 -42.13 5.89 -25.62
N LEU A 544 -41.96 4.58 -25.70
CA LEU A 544 -42.56 3.63 -24.78
C LEU A 544 -41.49 3.12 -23.83
N VAL A 545 -41.61 3.47 -22.55
CA VAL A 545 -40.80 2.91 -21.48
C VAL A 545 -41.54 1.75 -20.84
N ARG A 546 -40.86 0.65 -20.54
CA ARG A 546 -41.46 -0.49 -19.83
C ARG A 546 -40.46 -1.16 -18.89
N THR A 547 -40.97 -1.84 -17.88
CA THR A 547 -40.19 -2.67 -16.96
C THR A 547 -40.43 -4.15 -17.23
N ARG A 548 -39.39 -4.97 -17.03
CA ARG A 548 -39.45 -6.44 -17.10
C ARG A 548 -38.83 -7.09 -15.87
N THR A 549 -39.36 -8.26 -15.50
CA THR A 549 -38.81 -9.10 -14.41
C THR A 549 -37.48 -9.77 -14.75
N SER A 550 -37.13 -9.89 -16.03
CA SER A 550 -35.86 -10.43 -16.50
C SER A 550 -35.45 -9.74 -17.80
N PRO A 551 -34.15 -9.47 -18.02
CA PRO A 551 -33.66 -9.00 -19.30
C PRO A 551 -33.90 -10.07 -20.39
N ASP A 552 -34.17 -9.58 -21.61
CA ASP A 552 -34.49 -10.33 -22.84
C ASP A 552 -35.78 -11.18 -22.81
N ASP A 553 -36.22 -11.61 -24.00
CA ASP A 553 -37.35 -12.52 -24.25
C ASP A 553 -37.11 -13.95 -23.70
N THR A 554 -36.40 -14.05 -22.58
CA THR A 554 -36.30 -15.25 -21.77
C THR A 554 -37.72 -15.76 -21.51
N PRO A 555 -38.03 -17.02 -21.82
CA PRO A 555 -39.37 -17.58 -21.61
C PRO A 555 -39.84 -17.35 -20.17
N GLY A 556 -40.88 -16.52 -20.01
CA GLY A 556 -41.44 -16.14 -18.71
C GLY A 556 -41.22 -14.69 -18.29
N SER A 557 -40.42 -13.89 -19.02
CA SER A 557 -40.30 -12.44 -18.79
C SER A 557 -41.65 -11.75 -19.04
N LYS A 558 -42.15 -11.00 -18.05
CA LYS A 558 -43.42 -10.26 -18.13
C LYS A 558 -43.15 -8.77 -18.04
N VAL A 559 -43.89 -7.99 -18.85
CA VAL A 559 -43.96 -6.54 -18.67
C VAL A 559 -44.76 -6.26 -17.39
N THR A 560 -44.18 -5.52 -16.46
CA THR A 560 -44.81 -5.20 -15.17
C THR A 560 -45.41 -3.81 -15.14
N ALA A 561 -44.73 -2.81 -15.72
CA ALA A 561 -45.25 -1.45 -15.89
C ALA A 561 -44.87 -0.87 -17.27
N SER A 562 -45.61 0.14 -17.73
CA SER A 562 -45.32 0.85 -18.97
C SER A 562 -45.72 2.33 -18.91
N LEU A 563 -44.91 3.21 -19.50
CA LEU A 563 -45.13 4.66 -19.56
C LEU A 563 -44.88 5.18 -20.99
N PRO A 564 -45.88 5.77 -21.66
CA PRO A 564 -45.65 6.56 -22.88
C PRO A 564 -45.11 7.95 -22.52
N ILE A 565 -44.04 8.38 -23.20
CA ILE A 565 -43.45 9.72 -23.10
C ILE A 565 -43.61 10.42 -24.45
N ILE A 566 -44.22 11.61 -24.46
CA ILE A 566 -44.45 12.40 -25.67
C ILE A 566 -43.74 13.75 -25.53
N ILE A 567 -42.83 14.06 -26.46
CA ILE A 567 -42.07 15.31 -26.46
C ILE A 567 -42.32 16.05 -27.77
N ASN A 568 -42.71 17.32 -27.67
CA ASN A 568 -42.84 18.20 -28.83
C ASN A 568 -41.48 18.81 -29.19
N ILE A 569 -41.04 18.64 -30.43
CA ILE A 569 -39.83 19.28 -30.96
C ILE A 569 -40.27 20.58 -31.62
N GLY A 570 -40.01 21.70 -30.95
CA GLY A 570 -40.26 23.02 -31.49
C GLY A 570 -39.41 23.30 -32.72
N ALA A 571 -39.87 24.20 -33.59
CA ALA A 571 -38.94 24.89 -34.48
C ALA A 571 -37.85 25.53 -33.64
N GLU A 572 -36.62 25.45 -34.13
CA GLU A 572 -35.50 26.22 -33.60
C GLU A 572 -36.01 27.64 -33.39
N GLU A 573 -36.11 28.05 -32.13
CA GLU A 573 -36.47 29.42 -31.80
C GLU A 573 -35.30 30.24 -32.32
N VAL A 574 -35.48 30.80 -33.53
CA VAL A 574 -34.51 31.71 -34.11
C VAL A 574 -34.42 32.84 -33.11
N ALA A 575 -33.35 32.81 -32.30
CA ALA A 575 -33.06 33.86 -31.36
C ALA A 575 -33.18 35.18 -32.14
N PRO A 576 -33.90 36.19 -31.62
CA PRO A 576 -33.89 37.49 -32.26
C PRO A 576 -32.43 37.85 -32.51
N PRO A 577 -32.08 38.39 -33.69
CA PRO A 577 -30.69 38.71 -34.01
C PRO A 577 -30.09 39.45 -32.82
N PRO A 578 -28.93 39.00 -32.31
CA PRO A 578 -28.39 39.49 -31.05
C PRO A 578 -28.43 41.01 -31.08
N GLU A 579 -29.12 41.61 -30.09
CA GLU A 579 -29.13 43.05 -29.95
C GLU A 579 -27.67 43.51 -29.95
N ALA A 580 -27.37 44.54 -30.74
CA ALA A 580 -26.01 45.06 -30.84
C ALA A 580 -25.46 45.31 -29.43
N PRO A 581 -24.22 44.89 -29.13
CA PRO A 581 -23.68 45.03 -27.79
C PRO A 581 -23.82 46.45 -27.26
N SER A 582 -24.34 46.59 -26.04
CA SER A 582 -24.66 47.88 -25.44
C SER A 582 -24.26 47.95 -23.98
N LEU A 583 -24.15 49.18 -23.47
CA LEU A 583 -23.97 49.45 -22.05
C LEU A 583 -25.35 49.56 -21.40
N SER A 584 -25.52 49.00 -20.20
CA SER A 584 -26.80 49.05 -19.46
C SER A 584 -27.29 50.46 -19.15
N ARG A 585 -26.40 51.46 -19.19
CA ARG A 585 -26.74 52.88 -19.12
C ARG A 585 -25.63 53.75 -19.69
N ALA A 586 -25.99 54.90 -20.26
CA ALA A 586 -25.03 55.96 -20.56
C ALA A 586 -24.36 56.47 -19.25
N PRO A 587 -23.03 56.52 -19.17
CA PRO A 587 -22.33 57.06 -18.02
C PRO A 587 -22.63 58.56 -17.81
N SER A 588 -22.58 59.04 -16.57
CA SER A 588 -22.79 60.47 -16.29
C SER A 588 -21.64 61.33 -16.82
N ALA A 589 -21.94 62.55 -17.29
CA ALA A 589 -20.97 63.49 -17.87
C ALA A 589 -19.82 63.89 -16.92
N THR A 590 -19.96 63.66 -15.61
CA THR A 590 -18.91 63.92 -14.61
C THR A 590 -18.71 62.71 -13.68
N GLY A 591 -17.45 62.34 -13.42
CA GLY A 591 -17.09 61.28 -12.47
C GLY A 591 -16.96 59.89 -13.08
N PHE A 592 -17.19 58.87 -12.25
CA PHE A 592 -17.20 57.46 -12.63
C PHE A 592 -18.60 56.88 -12.45
N THR A 593 -19.04 56.04 -13.38
CA THR A 593 -20.31 55.31 -13.32
C THR A 593 -20.02 53.81 -13.48
N LEU A 594 -20.60 52.99 -12.62
CA LEU A 594 -20.60 51.55 -12.82
C LEU A 594 -21.68 51.20 -13.86
N VAL A 595 -21.27 50.54 -14.94
CA VAL A 595 -22.15 50.04 -16.01
C VAL A 595 -21.91 48.55 -16.21
N THR A 596 -22.81 47.88 -16.91
CA THR A 596 -22.62 46.51 -17.38
C THR A 596 -22.63 46.50 -18.90
N PHE A 597 -21.76 45.70 -19.51
CA PHE A 597 -21.72 45.50 -20.96
C PHE A 597 -22.48 44.21 -21.31
N SER A 598 -23.30 44.22 -22.36
CA SER A 598 -24.11 43.04 -22.74
C SER A 598 -23.28 41.85 -23.27
N GLY A 599 -21.97 42.03 -23.40
CA GLY A 599 -21.02 41.02 -23.88
C GLY A 599 -20.73 41.18 -25.37
N GLY A 600 -19.53 40.77 -25.78
CA GLY A 600 -19.05 40.92 -27.15
C GLY A 600 -17.54 41.00 -27.23
N SER A 601 -17.01 41.36 -28.39
CA SER A 601 -15.57 41.61 -28.55
C SER A 601 -15.14 42.90 -27.83
N VAL A 602 -13.82 43.06 -27.64
CA VAL A 602 -13.26 44.32 -27.12
C VAL A 602 -13.52 45.49 -28.08
N ASP A 603 -13.63 45.22 -29.39
CA ASP A 603 -14.01 46.22 -30.39
C ASP A 603 -15.48 46.64 -30.23
N ASP A 604 -16.39 45.69 -29.96
CA ASP A 604 -17.79 46.00 -29.65
C ASP A 604 -17.92 46.86 -28.38
N LEU A 605 -17.09 46.59 -27.37
CA LEU A 605 -17.03 47.44 -26.17
C LEU A 605 -16.50 48.85 -26.51
N SER A 606 -15.49 48.95 -27.37
CA SER A 606 -14.97 50.24 -27.85
C SER A 606 -16.05 51.05 -28.57
N ASP A 607 -16.82 50.41 -29.44
CA ASP A 607 -17.90 51.04 -30.18
C ASP A 607 -19.04 51.47 -29.24
N ALA A 608 -19.42 50.63 -28.27
CA ALA A 608 -20.44 50.94 -27.28
C ALA A 608 -20.02 52.12 -26.36
N LEU A 609 -18.76 52.16 -25.92
CA LEU A 609 -18.22 53.26 -25.12
C LEU A 609 -18.14 54.56 -25.91
N THR A 610 -17.66 54.49 -27.17
CA THR A 610 -17.56 55.67 -28.06
C THR A 610 -18.94 56.22 -28.40
N ALA A 611 -19.91 55.36 -28.67
CA ALA A 611 -21.30 55.75 -28.92
C ALA A 611 -21.96 56.40 -27.69
N ALA A 612 -21.65 55.93 -26.48
CA ALA A 612 -22.24 56.45 -25.26
C ALA A 612 -21.60 57.77 -24.78
N CYS A 613 -20.31 57.99 -25.02
CA CYS A 613 -19.54 59.04 -24.35
C CYS A 613 -18.66 59.92 -25.26
N GLY A 614 -18.53 59.59 -26.54
CA GLY A 614 -17.58 60.25 -27.44
C GLY A 614 -16.11 59.93 -27.11
N ASP A 615 -15.20 60.77 -27.58
CA ASP A 615 -13.76 60.58 -27.43
C ASP A 615 -13.30 60.80 -25.98
N GLY A 616 -12.33 60.00 -25.53
CA GLY A 616 -11.66 60.18 -24.23
C GLY A 616 -12.32 59.48 -23.03
N VAL A 617 -13.36 58.68 -23.28
CA VAL A 617 -13.94 57.73 -22.33
C VAL A 617 -12.92 56.66 -21.93
N ARG A 618 -13.04 56.14 -20.71
CA ARG A 618 -12.17 55.10 -20.16
C ARG A 618 -13.01 54.09 -19.41
N ALA A 619 -12.72 52.81 -19.56
CA ALA A 619 -13.31 51.75 -18.77
C ALA A 619 -12.25 51.10 -17.88
N TRP A 620 -12.66 50.60 -16.72
CA TRP A 620 -11.84 49.78 -15.85
C TRP A 620 -12.60 48.52 -15.48
N ALA A 621 -11.91 47.39 -15.53
CA ALA A 621 -12.35 46.12 -14.98
C ALA A 621 -11.39 45.70 -13.87
N THR A 622 -11.78 44.72 -13.07
CA THR A 622 -10.95 44.19 -11.99
C THR A 622 -10.50 42.78 -12.36
N ASP A 623 -9.20 42.50 -12.27
CA ASP A 623 -8.69 41.14 -12.46
C ASP A 623 -8.99 40.23 -11.26
N TYR A 624 -8.64 38.94 -11.36
CA TYR A 624 -8.86 37.96 -10.28
C TYR A 624 -8.09 38.26 -8.98
N GLN A 625 -7.14 39.22 -9.00
CA GLN A 625 -6.35 39.66 -7.84
C GLN A 625 -6.88 40.97 -7.24
N GLY A 626 -7.92 41.57 -7.81
CA GLY A 626 -8.45 42.84 -7.35
C GLY A 626 -7.78 44.07 -7.98
N ASN A 627 -6.89 43.91 -8.96
CA ASN A 627 -6.24 45.05 -9.62
C ASN A 627 -7.15 45.64 -10.71
N TYR A 628 -7.18 46.95 -10.82
CA TYR A 628 -7.86 47.62 -11.92
C TYR A 628 -7.03 47.55 -13.21
N VAL A 629 -7.60 46.96 -14.26
CA VAL A 629 -7.08 47.03 -15.62
C VAL A 629 -7.89 48.04 -16.42
N SER A 630 -7.18 48.98 -17.05
CA SER A 630 -7.80 50.08 -17.78
C SER A 630 -7.92 49.77 -19.27
N PHE A 631 -9.03 50.19 -19.87
CA PHE A 631 -9.29 50.20 -21.30
C PHE A 631 -9.56 51.63 -21.79
N PHE A 632 -8.87 52.02 -22.85
CA PHE A 632 -9.01 53.30 -23.50
C PHE A 632 -9.35 53.07 -24.98
N PRO A 633 -10.57 53.39 -25.42
CA PRO A 633 -10.91 53.37 -26.84
C PRO A 633 -9.91 54.18 -27.65
N SER A 634 -9.51 53.65 -28.81
CA SER A 634 -8.51 54.24 -29.73
C SER A 634 -7.06 54.35 -29.20
N ALA A 635 -6.74 53.89 -27.99
CA ALA A 635 -5.35 53.85 -27.53
C ALA A 635 -4.55 52.71 -28.21
N PRO A 636 -3.23 52.85 -28.38
CA PRO A 636 -2.38 51.77 -28.87
C PRO A 636 -2.53 50.49 -28.03
N ALA A 637 -2.45 49.32 -28.66
CA ALA A 637 -2.65 48.02 -28.00
C ALA A 637 -1.77 47.81 -26.75
N VAL A 638 -0.59 48.42 -26.68
CA VAL A 638 0.29 48.37 -25.50
C VAL A 638 -0.32 49.03 -24.27
N VAL A 639 -1.16 50.06 -24.43
CA VAL A 639 -1.85 50.72 -23.31
C VAL A 639 -3.01 49.85 -22.79
N ASN A 640 -3.64 49.09 -23.69
CA ASN A 640 -4.75 48.19 -23.37
C ASN A 640 -4.31 46.74 -23.14
N SER A 641 -3.00 46.44 -23.04
CA SER A 641 -2.51 45.05 -23.03
C SER A 641 -3.00 44.25 -21.83
N GLY A 642 -3.11 44.89 -20.66
CA GLY A 642 -3.66 44.24 -19.46
C GLY A 642 -5.15 43.92 -19.59
N PHE A 643 -5.92 44.82 -20.20
CA PHE A 643 -7.35 44.59 -20.44
C PHE A 643 -7.58 43.52 -21.50
N ASN A 644 -6.82 43.55 -22.60
CA ASN A 644 -6.89 42.54 -23.67
C ASN A 644 -6.43 41.15 -23.19
N ALA A 645 -5.49 41.10 -22.24
CA ALA A 645 -5.08 39.84 -21.62
C ALA A 645 -6.17 39.30 -20.67
N LEU A 646 -6.89 40.18 -19.96
CA LEU A 646 -8.02 39.79 -19.11
C LEU A 646 -9.21 39.27 -19.94
N PHE A 647 -9.44 39.84 -21.11
CA PHE A 647 -10.58 39.53 -21.98
C PHE A 647 -10.14 39.06 -23.38
N SER A 648 -9.30 38.02 -23.43
CA SER A 648 -8.77 37.49 -24.71
C SER A 648 -9.83 36.91 -25.63
N ASP A 649 -10.92 36.40 -25.05
CA ASP A 649 -12.02 35.74 -25.76
C ASP A 649 -13.25 36.66 -25.92
N GLY A 650 -13.08 37.96 -25.63
CA GLY A 650 -14.16 38.94 -25.55
C GLY A 650 -14.54 39.25 -24.10
N VAL A 651 -15.35 40.31 -23.95
CA VAL A 651 -15.87 40.77 -22.67
C VAL A 651 -17.15 39.98 -22.38
N PRO A 652 -17.25 39.28 -21.24
CA PRO A 652 -18.45 38.51 -20.89
C PRO A 652 -19.71 39.38 -20.80
N ALA A 653 -20.86 38.75 -21.02
CA ALA A 653 -22.14 39.41 -20.80
C ALA A 653 -22.32 39.78 -19.33
N ASN A 654 -22.83 40.99 -19.09
CA ASN A 654 -23.02 41.61 -17.78
C ASN A 654 -21.71 41.91 -17.01
N GLU A 655 -20.57 41.95 -17.70
CA GLU A 655 -19.30 42.33 -17.06
C GLU A 655 -19.41 43.74 -16.46
N PRO A 656 -19.18 43.89 -15.14
CA PRO A 656 -19.23 45.18 -14.48
C PRO A 656 -18.00 46.01 -14.84
N LEU A 657 -18.23 47.16 -15.49
CA LEU A 657 -17.19 48.09 -15.88
C LEU A 657 -17.38 49.41 -15.14
N LEU A 658 -16.32 49.88 -14.51
CA LEU A 658 -16.29 51.26 -14.05
C LEU A 658 -15.95 52.14 -15.26
N VAL A 659 -16.82 53.06 -15.65
CA VAL A 659 -16.60 53.94 -16.81
C VAL A 659 -16.49 55.39 -16.35
N GLY A 660 -15.52 56.12 -16.87
CA GLY A 660 -15.28 57.52 -16.49
C GLY A 660 -14.97 58.41 -17.68
N ASN A 661 -15.11 59.72 -17.43
CA ASN A 661 -14.76 60.81 -18.34
C ASN A 661 -15.60 60.86 -19.64
N CYS A 662 -16.93 60.92 -19.49
CA CYS A 662 -17.87 61.11 -20.61
C CYS A 662 -18.25 62.59 -20.84
N GLY A 663 -17.40 63.52 -20.43
CA GLY A 663 -17.62 64.95 -20.53
C GLY A 663 -16.63 65.62 -21.48
N GLY A 664 -17.10 65.93 -22.70
CA GLY A 664 -16.49 66.88 -23.62
C GLY A 664 -17.25 68.19 -23.63
#